data_AF-A0A804NX68-F1
#
_entry.id   AF-A0A804NX68-F1
#
_cell.length_a   1.000
_cell.length_b   1.000
_cell.length_c   1.000
_cell.angle_alpha   90.00
_cell.angle_beta   90.00
_cell.angle_gamma   90.00
#
_symmetry.space_group_name_H-M   'P 1'
#
loop_
_entity.id
_entity.type
_entity.pdbx_description
1 polymer ?
#
loop_
_entity_poly.entity_id
_entity_poly.type
_entity_poly.pdbx_seq_one_letter_code
_entity_poly.pdbx_strand_id
1 'polypeptide(L)'
;MARGGGGRSKKEDEEELRGAKRGYKEASAEGNREEEARWANVIGDIYKRRCEYVEALRWLRADYEVSVKHLPQRHLLPSCQSLGEVYLRLGRFSEALTYQKKHLQLAKESDDLVEQQRATTQLGRTYHEILLRSENDHSAIRNAKKYFKSSMKLARILKERSPSQKSDFLKELIDAYNNMGMLELELDNFEEAEKLLIQGLKICDDEEVDSYDDARTRLHHNLGNVYTELQNWKKARGHIEKDIEICRKIRHLQGEAKGFINLGELHYRVQKYDNAKLCYNKALEVARSLEDEDALIEQIHQNIETVTKAVEVFEQLKEDELKLKKLIRDTSNARGTSKERKLLLDQHAWLDSLIEKARMICAWQKHKEFSKGKKRVANELRDKEKLSDSLLSIGESYQKLRNFSKARKWYMKSWNIYRSIGNLEGQALAKVNIGNVLDSCGDWAGALQAYEEGYRIAVEADLPNVQLSALENMHYSHMVRFDNIEEAKKMQEKIDNLKQTLNQCEARDTVSDYCSETDTEGGCTSDNTLDAQNDHGQAANNYEEPDDDVTLASLVQRSGSSSKIKVDELGDMAEGTRAVLSRSRSDHSVGRKRVRVILSDDESDENHENVQFKKTSTSPADSMSVSADHGASSSRNQDTLQVNQTRDAPYPAEESICSFKSSSPIDHAFEGIGLGASSAGKGPTSKSAASFSKLSTPGSNSLNESQNAVGSQSKDADNHFWAFRIGGHLVYLDGRACVHEGAFSIDSLKVEVACVYYLQISDEKRAKGLLPIIGELKFRGKVLEDAVSIYYDDQLASEQKCVDVVIDDWVPKQLMKLYVDFCMKSLEAPNKKLLTKLYNLEVSEDEIIVSDCGLQDMSIVPFLDALRSHKTIAVLDLSHNLLGNQTVERLQHIFASSSHTYGGLTLDLHCNRLGPTALFQICECAVLTDRLEVLNLSGNRLTDACSSYLFTILKKCKALYSLNVEQCSITSRTVQKMTDALHEESVLSHLSLEQPNF
;
A
#
# COMPACT_ATOMS: atom_id res chain seq x y z
N MET A 1 -22.29 -32.72 27.36
CA MET A 1 -22.20 -32.87 25.89
C MET A 1 -21.73 -31.54 25.33
N ALA A 2 -20.76 -31.53 24.41
CA ALA A 2 -20.22 -30.30 23.85
C ALA A 2 -20.95 -29.92 22.55
N ARG A 3 -21.30 -28.64 22.40
CA ARG A 3 -21.55 -27.98 21.10
C ARG A 3 -20.44 -26.96 20.89
N GLY A 4 -19.25 -27.43 20.56
CA GLY A 4 -18.19 -26.57 20.05
C GLY A 4 -18.44 -26.27 18.56
N GLY A 5 -17.98 -25.12 18.08
CA GLY A 5 -18.05 -24.76 16.67
C GLY A 5 -17.16 -25.67 15.82
N GLY A 6 -17.74 -26.77 15.32
CA GLY A 6 -17.19 -27.47 14.16
C GLY A 6 -17.77 -26.84 12.90
N GLY A 7 -16.90 -26.36 12.01
CA GLY A 7 -17.34 -25.95 10.67
C GLY A 7 -18.09 -27.10 10.01
N ARG A 8 -19.32 -26.84 9.54
CA ARG A 8 -20.18 -27.85 8.90
C ARG A 8 -19.44 -28.50 7.74
N SER A 9 -19.62 -29.80 7.58
CA SER A 9 -19.06 -30.50 6.43
C SER A 9 -19.81 -30.06 5.16
N LYS A 10 -19.09 -30.00 4.02
CA LYS A 10 -19.71 -29.71 2.71
C LYS A 10 -20.89 -30.63 2.41
N LYS A 11 -20.89 -31.87 2.93
CA LYS A 11 -21.97 -32.86 2.78
C LYS A 11 -23.24 -32.47 3.54
N GLU A 12 -23.12 -31.90 4.74
CA GLU A 12 -24.26 -31.38 5.51
C GLU A 12 -24.85 -30.14 4.84
N ASP A 13 -24.01 -29.18 4.43
CA ASP A 13 -24.48 -27.97 3.72
C ASP A 13 -24.98 -28.27 2.30
N GLU A 14 -24.56 -29.36 1.67
CA GLU A 14 -25.18 -29.88 0.45
C GLU A 14 -26.55 -30.52 0.72
N GLU A 15 -26.72 -31.27 1.80
CA GLU A 15 -28.00 -31.89 2.14
C GLU A 15 -29.03 -30.84 2.56
N GLU A 16 -28.61 -29.84 3.33
CA GLU A 16 -29.40 -28.65 3.64
C GLU A 16 -29.78 -27.87 2.37
N LEU A 17 -28.83 -27.64 1.45
CA LEU A 17 -29.10 -27.00 0.16
C LEU A 17 -30.07 -27.80 -0.73
N ARG A 18 -29.94 -29.13 -0.77
CA ARG A 18 -30.88 -30.03 -1.46
C ARG A 18 -32.26 -30.01 -0.79
N GLY A 19 -32.33 -29.89 0.54
CA GLY A 19 -33.57 -29.73 1.29
C GLY A 19 -34.28 -28.42 0.98
N ALA A 20 -33.57 -27.30 1.14
CA ALA A 20 -34.09 -25.97 0.88
C ALA A 20 -34.55 -25.77 -0.57
N LYS A 21 -33.80 -26.31 -1.55
CA LYS A 21 -34.20 -26.32 -2.98
C LYS A 21 -35.38 -27.24 -3.31
N ARG A 22 -35.79 -28.15 -2.42
CA ARG A 22 -37.09 -28.84 -2.50
C ARG A 22 -38.21 -27.99 -1.90
N GLY A 23 -38.04 -27.51 -0.66
CA GLY A 23 -39.01 -26.64 0.01
C GLY A 23 -39.38 -25.39 -0.80
N TYR A 24 -38.41 -24.77 -1.46
CA TYR A 24 -38.65 -23.67 -2.42
C TYR A 24 -39.59 -24.08 -3.57
N LYS A 25 -39.35 -25.25 -4.19
CA LYS A 25 -40.16 -25.74 -5.32
C LYS A 25 -41.55 -26.15 -4.88
N GLU A 26 -41.66 -26.76 -3.71
CA GLU A 26 -42.94 -27.16 -3.09
C GLU A 26 -43.77 -25.91 -2.77
N ALA A 27 -43.21 -24.92 -2.06
CA ALA A 27 -43.88 -23.65 -1.76
C ALA A 27 -44.26 -22.86 -3.03
N SER A 28 -43.39 -22.81 -4.04
CA SER A 28 -43.66 -22.15 -5.32
C SER A 28 -44.80 -22.84 -6.10
N ALA A 29 -44.86 -24.19 -6.08
CA ALA A 29 -45.92 -24.97 -6.71
C ALA A 29 -47.27 -24.87 -5.96
N GLU A 30 -47.24 -24.73 -4.63
CA GLU A 30 -48.41 -24.42 -3.80
C GLU A 30 -48.87 -22.96 -3.91
N GLY A 31 -48.04 -22.08 -4.48
CA GLY A 31 -48.28 -20.64 -4.55
C GLY A 31 -48.06 -19.90 -3.22
N ASN A 32 -47.44 -20.54 -2.24
CA ASN A 32 -47.14 -19.97 -0.92
C ASN A 32 -45.93 -19.03 -1.00
N ARG A 33 -46.20 -17.75 -1.34
CA ARG A 33 -45.18 -16.71 -1.52
C ARG A 33 -44.36 -16.40 -0.27
N GLU A 34 -44.89 -16.64 0.93
CA GLU A 34 -44.16 -16.40 2.20
C GLU A 34 -43.07 -17.46 2.42
N GLU A 35 -43.40 -18.74 2.24
CA GLU A 35 -42.40 -19.81 2.29
C GLU A 35 -41.47 -19.81 1.05
N GLU A 36 -41.95 -19.43 -0.14
CA GLU A 36 -41.10 -19.28 -1.34
C GLU A 36 -39.99 -18.25 -1.11
N ALA A 37 -40.32 -17.06 -0.60
CA ALA A 37 -39.33 -16.04 -0.24
C ALA A 37 -38.38 -16.53 0.87
N ARG A 38 -38.93 -17.13 1.93
CA ARG A 38 -38.16 -17.69 3.06
C ARG A 38 -37.16 -18.76 2.61
N TRP A 39 -37.55 -19.68 1.73
CA TRP A 39 -36.63 -20.71 1.22
C TRP A 39 -35.58 -20.13 0.28
N ALA A 40 -35.91 -19.12 -0.53
CA ALA A 40 -34.90 -18.39 -1.31
C ALA A 40 -33.88 -17.68 -0.42
N ASN A 41 -34.32 -17.06 0.69
CA ASN A 41 -33.43 -16.47 1.69
C ASN A 41 -32.46 -17.50 2.27
N VAL A 42 -32.98 -18.64 2.75
CA VAL A 42 -32.19 -19.76 3.30
C VAL A 42 -31.19 -20.32 2.27
N ILE A 43 -31.58 -20.49 1.00
CA ILE A 43 -30.67 -20.94 -0.06
C ILE A 43 -29.55 -19.92 -0.27
N GLY A 44 -29.88 -18.63 -0.29
CA GLY A 44 -28.92 -17.53 -0.38
C GLY A 44 -27.91 -17.53 0.77
N ASP A 45 -28.38 -17.74 2.00
CA ASP A 45 -27.54 -17.79 3.20
C ASP A 45 -26.66 -19.06 3.29
N ILE A 46 -27.10 -20.18 2.71
CA ILE A 46 -26.25 -21.37 2.53
C ILE A 46 -25.11 -21.02 1.55
N TYR A 47 -25.41 -20.43 0.39
CA TYR A 47 -24.40 -20.01 -0.57
C TYR A 47 -23.45 -18.93 -0.02
N LYS A 48 -23.95 -18.01 0.79
CA LYS A 48 -23.15 -17.02 1.53
C LYS A 48 -22.10 -17.69 2.43
N ARG A 49 -22.48 -18.72 3.20
CA ARG A 49 -21.55 -19.50 4.04
C ARG A 49 -20.51 -20.31 3.26
N ARG A 50 -20.79 -20.61 1.98
CA ARG A 50 -19.85 -21.25 1.04
C ARG A 50 -18.94 -20.26 0.29
N CYS A 51 -19.05 -18.96 0.59
CA CYS A 51 -18.50 -17.85 -0.21
C CYS A 51 -18.88 -17.88 -1.70
N GLU A 52 -19.93 -18.62 -2.09
CA GLU A 52 -20.48 -18.67 -3.45
C GLU A 52 -21.35 -17.41 -3.68
N TYR A 53 -20.75 -16.22 -3.53
CA TYR A 53 -21.45 -14.94 -3.39
C TYR A 53 -22.34 -14.57 -4.59
N VAL A 54 -21.98 -15.04 -5.80
CA VAL A 54 -22.79 -14.87 -7.02
C VAL A 54 -24.12 -15.63 -6.91
N GLU A 55 -24.09 -16.91 -6.53
CA GLU A 55 -25.31 -17.68 -6.27
C GLU A 55 -26.07 -17.11 -5.06
N ALA A 56 -25.36 -16.68 -4.00
CA ALA A 56 -25.99 -16.01 -2.86
C ALA A 56 -26.80 -14.77 -3.32
N LEU A 57 -26.23 -13.89 -4.13
CA LEU A 57 -26.94 -12.74 -4.70
C LEU A 57 -28.14 -13.15 -5.56
N ARG A 58 -28.03 -14.20 -6.39
CA ARG A 58 -29.15 -14.67 -7.23
C ARG A 58 -30.35 -15.10 -6.37
N TRP A 59 -30.13 -15.89 -5.32
CA TRP A 59 -31.20 -16.38 -4.44
C TRP A 59 -31.74 -15.31 -3.47
N LEU A 60 -30.88 -14.45 -2.91
CA LEU A 60 -31.31 -13.33 -2.06
C LEU A 60 -32.07 -12.24 -2.84
N ARG A 61 -31.76 -12.03 -4.13
CA ARG A 61 -32.56 -11.18 -5.03
C ARG A 61 -33.93 -11.80 -5.31
N ALA A 62 -34.02 -13.12 -5.49
CA ALA A 62 -35.29 -13.81 -5.71
C ALA A 62 -36.25 -13.68 -4.50
N ASP A 63 -35.74 -13.87 -3.28
CA ASP A 63 -36.44 -13.55 -2.02
C ASP A 63 -36.94 -12.09 -2.04
N TYR A 64 -36.03 -11.13 -2.20
CA TYR A 64 -36.37 -9.70 -2.21
C TYR A 64 -37.44 -9.36 -3.26
N GLU A 65 -37.40 -9.95 -4.46
CA GLU A 65 -38.40 -9.73 -5.50
C GLU A 65 -39.78 -10.31 -5.15
N VAL A 66 -39.85 -11.55 -4.63
CA VAL A 66 -41.13 -12.16 -4.19
C VAL A 66 -41.71 -11.35 -3.03
N SER A 67 -40.86 -10.99 -2.07
CA SER A 67 -41.22 -10.17 -0.91
C SER A 67 -41.70 -8.76 -1.29
N VAL A 68 -41.09 -8.08 -2.28
CA VAL A 68 -41.55 -6.77 -2.78
C VAL A 68 -42.88 -6.89 -3.54
N LYS A 69 -43.05 -7.94 -4.36
CA LYS A 69 -44.21 -8.07 -5.26
C LYS A 69 -45.47 -8.60 -4.58
N HIS A 70 -45.33 -9.38 -3.51
CA HIS A 70 -46.43 -10.19 -2.97
C HIS A 70 -46.63 -10.15 -1.46
N LEU A 71 -45.67 -9.64 -0.66
CA LEU A 71 -45.72 -9.72 0.80
C LEU A 71 -45.76 -8.34 1.48
N PRO A 72 -46.28 -8.24 2.72
CA PRO A 72 -46.14 -7.04 3.54
C PRO A 72 -44.66 -6.65 3.78
N GLN A 73 -44.38 -5.34 3.81
CA GLN A 73 -43.03 -4.75 3.83
C GLN A 73 -42.07 -5.34 4.89
N ARG A 74 -42.58 -5.82 6.03
CA ARG A 74 -41.81 -6.51 7.09
C ARG A 74 -41.01 -7.72 6.60
N HIS A 75 -41.51 -8.44 5.58
CA HIS A 75 -40.89 -9.67 5.07
C HIS A 75 -39.60 -9.40 4.27
N LEU A 76 -39.34 -8.14 3.92
CA LEU A 76 -38.09 -7.71 3.29
C LEU A 76 -36.91 -7.64 4.28
N LEU A 77 -37.15 -7.79 5.59
CA LEU A 77 -36.13 -7.59 6.61
C LEU A 77 -34.96 -8.59 6.47
N PRO A 78 -35.18 -9.92 6.39
CA PRO A 78 -34.09 -10.89 6.20
C PRO A 78 -33.39 -10.74 4.85
N SER A 79 -34.12 -10.41 3.79
CA SER A 79 -33.55 -10.15 2.46
C SER A 79 -32.61 -8.95 2.50
N CYS A 80 -33.00 -7.87 3.18
CA CYS A 80 -32.18 -6.67 3.35
C CYS A 80 -30.97 -6.89 4.27
N GLN A 81 -31.09 -7.75 5.29
CA GLN A 81 -29.99 -8.17 6.14
C GLN A 81 -28.91 -8.89 5.32
N SER A 82 -29.26 -9.96 4.62
CA SER A 82 -28.29 -10.81 3.91
C SER A 82 -27.76 -10.19 2.62
N LEU A 83 -28.57 -9.44 1.86
CA LEU A 83 -28.05 -8.63 0.74
C LEU A 83 -27.05 -7.58 1.24
N GLY A 84 -27.37 -6.92 2.36
CA GLY A 84 -26.49 -5.95 3.00
C GLY A 84 -25.12 -6.53 3.40
N GLU A 85 -25.09 -7.79 3.82
CA GLU A 85 -23.85 -8.51 4.16
C GLU A 85 -23.07 -8.93 2.90
N VAL A 86 -23.74 -9.52 1.91
CA VAL A 86 -23.08 -10.02 0.69
C VAL A 86 -22.50 -8.87 -0.15
N TYR A 87 -23.19 -7.74 -0.28
CA TYR A 87 -22.60 -6.57 -0.95
C TYR A 87 -21.42 -5.98 -0.17
N LEU A 88 -21.40 -6.04 1.17
CA LEU A 88 -20.22 -5.66 1.96
C LEU A 88 -19.03 -6.60 1.67
N ARG A 89 -19.26 -7.93 1.65
CA ARG A 89 -18.22 -8.93 1.29
C ARG A 89 -17.63 -8.69 -0.10
N LEU A 90 -18.44 -8.21 -1.05
CA LEU A 90 -18.04 -7.87 -2.42
C LEU A 90 -17.46 -6.44 -2.58
N GLY A 91 -17.30 -5.67 -1.49
CA GLY A 91 -16.81 -4.28 -1.54
C GLY A 91 -17.80 -3.28 -2.17
N ARG A 92 -19.05 -3.67 -2.41
CA ARG A 92 -20.10 -2.86 -3.07
C ARG A 92 -20.84 -2.01 -2.04
N PHE A 93 -20.15 -0.99 -1.56
CA PHE A 93 -20.56 -0.20 -0.39
C PHE A 93 -21.87 0.58 -0.56
N SER A 94 -22.14 1.09 -1.76
CA SER A 94 -23.38 1.82 -2.09
C SER A 94 -24.62 0.95 -1.89
N GLU A 95 -24.58 -0.27 -2.42
CA GLU A 95 -25.65 -1.27 -2.31
C GLU A 95 -25.73 -1.82 -0.89
N ALA A 96 -24.59 -2.18 -0.28
CA ALA A 96 -24.53 -2.62 1.10
C ALA A 96 -25.21 -1.60 2.04
N LEU A 97 -24.82 -0.33 1.96
CA LEU A 97 -25.46 0.76 2.72
C LEU A 97 -26.94 0.94 2.38
N THR A 98 -27.37 0.69 1.14
CA THR A 98 -28.78 0.81 0.74
C THR A 98 -29.63 -0.27 1.41
N TYR A 99 -29.24 -1.55 1.30
CA TYR A 99 -29.96 -2.65 1.93
C TYR A 99 -29.87 -2.61 3.46
N GLN A 100 -28.72 -2.27 4.04
CA GLN A 100 -28.56 -2.14 5.50
C GLN A 100 -29.32 -0.94 6.09
N LYS A 101 -29.44 0.20 5.38
CA LYS A 101 -30.30 1.32 5.81
C LYS A 101 -31.78 0.91 5.78
N LYS A 102 -32.20 0.15 4.77
CA LYS A 102 -33.55 -0.41 4.69
C LYS A 102 -33.80 -1.42 5.81
N HIS A 103 -32.85 -2.32 6.09
CA HIS A 103 -32.89 -3.22 7.26
C HIS A 103 -33.11 -2.43 8.58
N LEU A 104 -32.32 -1.38 8.83
CA LEU A 104 -32.49 -0.53 10.03
C LEU A 104 -33.82 0.24 10.05
N GLN A 105 -34.38 0.60 8.90
CA GLN A 105 -35.70 1.22 8.81
C GLN A 105 -36.80 0.22 9.20
N LEU A 106 -36.82 -0.97 8.58
CA LEU A 106 -37.81 -2.00 8.84
C LEU A 106 -37.81 -2.44 10.31
N ALA A 107 -36.62 -2.64 10.89
CA ALA A 107 -36.46 -3.01 12.30
C ALA A 107 -36.96 -1.92 13.29
N LYS A 108 -37.07 -0.66 12.85
CA LYS A 108 -37.70 0.43 13.63
C LYS A 108 -39.20 0.48 13.43
N GLU A 109 -39.67 0.24 12.21
CA GLU A 109 -41.10 0.16 11.89
C GLU A 109 -41.78 -1.03 12.61
N SER A 110 -41.02 -2.06 12.98
CA SER A 110 -41.47 -3.20 13.79
C SER A 110 -41.17 -3.10 15.30
N ASP A 111 -40.52 -2.02 15.77
CA ASP A 111 -39.92 -1.88 17.11
C ASP A 111 -39.03 -3.07 17.55
N ASP A 112 -38.35 -3.71 16.59
CA ASP A 112 -37.46 -4.83 16.86
C ASP A 112 -36.07 -4.32 17.28
N LEU A 113 -35.79 -4.36 18.58
CA LEU A 113 -34.52 -3.91 19.14
C LEU A 113 -33.34 -4.83 18.81
N VAL A 114 -33.58 -6.11 18.50
CA VAL A 114 -32.55 -7.08 18.09
C VAL A 114 -32.10 -6.75 16.67
N GLU A 115 -33.03 -6.62 15.74
CA GLU A 115 -32.70 -6.28 14.36
C GLU A 115 -32.20 -4.84 14.21
N GLN A 116 -32.61 -3.92 15.09
CA GLN A 116 -31.95 -2.61 15.19
C GLN A 116 -30.49 -2.72 15.67
N GLN A 117 -30.16 -3.65 16.57
CA GLN A 117 -28.78 -3.89 17.01
C GLN A 117 -27.95 -4.50 15.87
N ARG A 118 -28.48 -5.50 15.17
CA ARG A 118 -27.84 -6.12 14.00
C ARG A 118 -27.61 -5.12 12.87
N ALA A 119 -28.65 -4.41 12.44
CA ALA A 119 -28.55 -3.43 11.36
C ALA A 119 -27.59 -2.27 11.70
N THR A 120 -27.56 -1.80 12.95
CA THR A 120 -26.55 -0.79 13.36
C THR A 120 -25.14 -1.37 13.46
N THR A 121 -24.97 -2.65 13.77
CA THR A 121 -23.66 -3.32 13.72
C THR A 121 -23.15 -3.45 12.28
N GLN A 122 -24.02 -3.88 11.35
CA GLN A 122 -23.70 -3.95 9.91
C GLN A 122 -23.30 -2.57 9.35
N LEU A 123 -24.14 -1.54 9.58
CA LEU A 123 -23.85 -0.18 9.12
C LEU A 123 -22.54 0.37 9.69
N GLY A 124 -22.25 0.09 10.97
CA GLY A 124 -20.98 0.46 11.59
C GLY A 124 -19.79 -0.19 10.88
N ARG A 125 -19.86 -1.50 10.61
CA ARG A 125 -18.82 -2.26 9.89
C ARG A 125 -18.63 -1.76 8.45
N THR A 126 -19.72 -1.51 7.71
CA THR A 126 -19.62 -0.98 6.33
C THR A 126 -19.04 0.42 6.29
N TYR A 127 -19.41 1.32 7.22
CA TYR A 127 -18.78 2.64 7.29
C TYR A 127 -17.32 2.60 7.79
N HIS A 128 -16.92 1.58 8.56
CA HIS A 128 -15.52 1.34 8.91
C HIS A 128 -14.71 0.84 7.71
N GLU A 129 -15.26 -0.07 6.91
CA GLU A 129 -14.61 -0.58 5.69
C GLU A 129 -14.47 0.49 4.60
N ILE A 130 -15.42 1.44 4.52
CA ILE A 130 -15.28 2.64 3.68
C ILE A 130 -14.11 3.50 4.18
N LEU A 131 -14.04 3.79 5.49
CA LEU A 131 -12.94 4.56 6.08
C LEU A 131 -11.56 3.97 5.74
N LEU A 132 -11.39 2.65 5.86
CA LEU A 132 -10.15 1.95 5.50
C LEU A 132 -9.76 2.06 4.01
N ARG A 133 -10.67 2.51 3.13
CA ARG A 133 -10.47 2.59 1.67
C ARG A 133 -10.57 4.01 1.10
N SER A 134 -11.05 4.98 1.88
CA SER A 134 -11.20 6.38 1.45
C SER A 134 -10.72 7.34 2.52
N GLU A 135 -9.48 7.82 2.36
CA GLU A 135 -8.74 8.66 3.32
C GLU A 135 -9.49 9.93 3.75
N ASN A 136 -10.41 10.44 2.92
CA ASN A 136 -11.07 11.74 3.09
C ASN A 136 -12.61 11.65 3.31
N ASP A 137 -13.23 10.47 3.50
CA ASP A 137 -14.66 10.39 3.80
C ASP A 137 -14.97 10.65 5.29
N HIS A 138 -15.04 11.94 5.63
CA HIS A 138 -15.51 12.43 6.93
C HIS A 138 -16.89 11.86 7.31
N SER A 139 -17.76 11.55 6.34
CA SER A 139 -19.06 10.94 6.59
C SER A 139 -18.93 9.48 7.02
N ALA A 140 -17.91 8.75 6.57
CA ALA A 140 -17.63 7.38 6.98
C ALA A 140 -17.23 7.32 8.45
N ILE A 141 -16.23 8.10 8.87
CA ILE A 141 -15.81 8.22 10.29
C ILE A 141 -17.01 8.51 11.19
N ARG A 142 -17.78 9.55 10.84
CA ARG A 142 -18.91 10.03 11.64
C ARG A 142 -20.03 8.99 11.72
N ASN A 143 -20.33 8.30 10.62
CA ASN A 143 -21.36 7.26 10.61
C ASN A 143 -20.89 5.97 11.31
N ALA A 144 -19.65 5.51 11.11
CA ALA A 144 -19.10 4.35 11.83
C ALA A 144 -19.19 4.57 13.36
N LYS A 145 -18.71 5.73 13.83
CA LYS A 145 -18.74 6.11 15.25
C LYS A 145 -20.16 6.23 15.80
N LYS A 146 -21.10 6.76 15.01
CA LYS A 146 -22.54 6.83 15.32
C LYS A 146 -23.18 5.44 15.43
N TYR A 147 -22.96 4.57 14.44
CA TYR A 147 -23.63 3.27 14.36
C TYR A 147 -23.05 2.25 15.34
N PHE A 148 -21.72 2.22 15.57
CA PHE A 148 -21.15 1.44 16.66
C PHE A 148 -21.61 1.94 18.04
N LYS A 149 -21.76 3.26 18.28
CA LYS A 149 -22.32 3.76 19.55
C LYS A 149 -23.79 3.35 19.72
N SER A 150 -24.56 3.28 18.63
CA SER A 150 -25.93 2.77 18.65
C SER A 150 -26.00 1.28 18.94
N SER A 151 -25.21 0.46 18.23
CA SER A 151 -25.12 -0.99 18.43
C SER A 151 -24.69 -1.33 19.87
N MET A 152 -23.63 -0.69 20.38
CA MET A 152 -23.15 -0.87 21.76
C MET A 152 -24.23 -0.51 22.79
N LYS A 153 -25.01 0.56 22.57
CA LYS A 153 -26.12 0.93 23.47
C LYS A 153 -27.23 -0.12 23.42
N LEU A 154 -27.61 -0.59 22.24
CA LEU A 154 -28.67 -1.59 22.08
C LEU A 154 -28.27 -2.95 22.68
N ALA A 155 -27.03 -3.41 22.45
CA ALA A 155 -26.53 -4.66 23.04
C ALA A 155 -26.55 -4.65 24.57
N ARG A 156 -26.20 -3.51 25.21
CA ARG A 156 -26.36 -3.35 26.68
C ARG A 156 -27.82 -3.46 27.11
N ILE A 157 -28.72 -2.73 26.44
CA ILE A 157 -30.16 -2.73 26.76
C ILE A 157 -30.78 -4.12 26.58
N LEU A 158 -30.35 -4.87 25.57
CA LEU A 158 -30.82 -6.25 25.34
C LEU A 158 -30.30 -7.20 26.43
N LYS A 159 -29.00 -7.15 26.75
CA LYS A 159 -28.41 -7.91 27.87
C LYS A 159 -29.10 -7.59 29.21
N GLU A 160 -29.33 -6.32 29.52
CA GLU A 160 -30.00 -5.87 30.75
C GLU A 160 -31.48 -6.31 30.83
N ARG A 161 -32.08 -6.72 29.70
CA ARG A 161 -33.47 -7.19 29.62
C ARG A 161 -33.64 -8.71 29.66
N SER A 162 -32.59 -9.50 29.45
CA SER A 162 -32.64 -10.97 29.57
C SER A 162 -32.49 -11.41 31.04
N PRO A 163 -33.53 -11.96 31.70
CA PRO A 163 -33.45 -12.42 33.10
C PRO A 163 -32.82 -13.82 33.24
N SER A 164 -32.22 -14.35 32.18
CA SER A 164 -31.59 -15.68 32.08
C SER A 164 -30.16 -15.66 32.61
N GLN A 165 -29.73 -16.75 33.27
CA GLN A 165 -28.33 -16.95 33.70
C GLN A 165 -27.31 -17.12 32.56
N LYS A 166 -27.75 -16.97 31.30
CA LYS A 166 -26.91 -16.79 30.12
C LYS A 166 -27.49 -15.61 29.37
N SER A 167 -26.75 -14.50 29.31
CA SER A 167 -27.16 -13.31 28.58
C SER A 167 -27.08 -13.57 27.08
N ASP A 168 -28.24 -13.61 26.42
CA ASP A 168 -28.38 -13.91 25.00
C ASP A 168 -27.69 -12.89 24.08
N PHE A 169 -27.32 -11.71 24.62
CA PHE A 169 -26.62 -10.61 23.91
C PHE A 169 -25.20 -10.31 24.46
N LEU A 170 -24.59 -11.27 25.17
CA LEU A 170 -23.25 -11.08 25.75
C LEU A 170 -22.17 -10.94 24.67
N LYS A 171 -22.24 -11.76 23.62
CA LYS A 171 -21.25 -11.79 22.53
C LYS A 171 -21.28 -10.49 21.71
N GLU A 172 -22.48 -10.03 21.39
CA GLU A 172 -22.79 -8.81 20.64
C GLU A 172 -22.32 -7.57 21.42
N LEU A 173 -22.42 -7.59 22.75
CA LEU A 173 -21.87 -6.54 23.60
C LEU A 173 -20.33 -6.52 23.56
N ILE A 174 -19.68 -7.68 23.69
CA ILE A 174 -18.23 -7.81 23.61
C ILE A 174 -17.72 -7.37 22.23
N ASP A 175 -18.38 -7.83 21.16
CA ASP A 175 -18.05 -7.44 19.79
C ASP A 175 -18.33 -5.95 19.52
N ALA A 176 -19.31 -5.32 20.18
CA ALA A 176 -19.48 -3.87 20.11
C ALA A 176 -18.33 -3.09 20.80
N TYR A 177 -17.76 -3.60 21.90
CA TYR A 177 -16.52 -3.06 22.47
C TYR A 177 -15.31 -3.27 21.55
N ASN A 178 -15.19 -4.45 20.92
CA ASN A 178 -14.14 -4.72 19.95
C ASN A 178 -14.22 -3.80 18.72
N ASN A 179 -15.41 -3.66 18.11
CA ASN A 179 -15.65 -2.80 16.96
C ASN A 179 -15.34 -1.32 17.28
N MET A 180 -15.64 -0.86 18.49
CA MET A 180 -15.31 0.51 18.93
C MET A 180 -13.81 0.68 19.18
N GLY A 181 -13.17 -0.29 19.85
CA GLY A 181 -11.73 -0.25 20.12
C GLY A 181 -10.88 -0.30 18.84
N MET A 182 -11.35 -1.04 17.84
CA MET A 182 -10.83 -1.04 16.47
C MET A 182 -10.99 0.35 15.82
N LEU A 183 -12.19 0.93 15.81
CA LEU A 183 -12.39 2.28 15.25
C LEU A 183 -11.56 3.36 15.95
N GLU A 184 -11.39 3.31 17.27
CA GLU A 184 -10.53 4.28 17.97
C GLU A 184 -9.03 4.02 17.76
N LEU A 185 -8.62 2.80 17.39
CA LEU A 185 -7.26 2.49 16.93
C LEU A 185 -6.98 3.11 15.55
N GLU A 186 -7.89 2.96 14.58
CA GLU A 186 -7.78 3.57 13.24
C GLU A 186 -7.86 5.12 13.24
N LEU A 187 -8.24 5.73 14.36
CA LEU A 187 -8.31 7.18 14.56
C LEU A 187 -7.18 7.72 15.48
N ASP A 188 -6.10 6.94 15.65
CA ASP A 188 -4.94 7.23 16.52
C ASP A 188 -5.27 7.49 18.01
N ASN A 189 -6.49 7.18 18.46
CA ASN A 189 -6.95 7.39 19.84
C ASN A 189 -6.54 6.17 20.72
N PHE A 190 -5.27 5.78 20.66
CA PHE A 190 -4.75 4.53 21.23
C PHE A 190 -5.11 4.32 22.70
N GLU A 191 -5.08 5.38 23.51
CA GLU A 191 -5.42 5.33 24.93
C GLU A 191 -6.92 5.10 25.18
N GLU A 192 -7.82 5.48 24.26
CA GLU A 192 -9.25 5.14 24.33
C GLU A 192 -9.50 3.73 23.78
N ALA A 193 -8.79 3.31 22.73
CA ALA A 193 -8.79 1.93 22.25
C ALA A 193 -8.35 0.95 23.35
N GLU A 194 -7.28 1.25 24.12
CA GLU A 194 -6.87 0.45 25.28
C GLU A 194 -8.01 0.29 26.29
N LYS A 195 -8.70 1.38 26.67
CA LYS A 195 -9.83 1.35 27.63
C LYS A 195 -10.99 0.49 27.12
N LEU A 196 -11.39 0.68 25.86
CA LEU A 196 -12.53 -0.03 25.26
C LEU A 196 -12.29 -1.54 25.17
N LEU A 197 -11.09 -1.94 24.72
CA LEU A 197 -10.75 -3.35 24.56
C LEU A 197 -10.48 -4.03 25.92
N ILE A 198 -9.89 -3.34 26.89
CA ILE A 198 -9.79 -3.84 28.28
C ILE A 198 -11.17 -3.98 28.92
N GLN A 199 -12.10 -3.04 28.68
CA GLN A 199 -13.47 -3.16 29.17
C GLN A 199 -14.21 -4.33 28.52
N GLY A 200 -13.92 -4.65 27.25
CA GLY A 200 -14.35 -5.88 26.59
C GLY A 200 -13.82 -7.13 27.30
N LEU A 201 -12.50 -7.22 27.53
CA LEU A 201 -11.90 -8.37 28.23
C LEU A 201 -12.44 -8.52 29.67
N LYS A 202 -12.64 -7.40 30.37
CA LYS A 202 -13.24 -7.40 31.69
C LYS A 202 -14.67 -7.96 31.66
N ILE A 203 -15.47 -7.66 30.64
CA ILE A 203 -16.81 -8.26 30.50
C ILE A 203 -16.70 -9.77 30.25
N CYS A 204 -15.69 -10.25 29.53
CA CYS A 204 -15.44 -11.69 29.40
C CYS A 204 -15.07 -12.34 30.76
N ASP A 205 -14.33 -11.65 31.62
CA ASP A 205 -13.90 -12.16 32.93
C ASP A 205 -15.02 -12.06 34.00
N ASP A 206 -15.73 -10.93 34.08
CA ASP A 206 -16.86 -10.70 35.00
C ASP A 206 -18.04 -11.66 34.75
N GLU A 207 -18.16 -12.21 33.53
CA GLU A 207 -19.27 -13.07 33.07
C GLU A 207 -18.85 -14.53 32.82
N GLU A 208 -17.66 -14.93 33.29
CA GLU A 208 -17.10 -16.27 33.18
C GLU A 208 -17.06 -16.86 31.74
N VAL A 209 -16.89 -15.99 30.73
CA VAL A 209 -16.72 -16.41 29.32
C VAL A 209 -15.47 -17.26 29.18
N ASP A 210 -15.58 -18.40 28.48
CA ASP A 210 -14.52 -19.41 28.36
C ASP A 210 -13.17 -18.80 27.97
N SER A 211 -12.08 -19.31 28.54
CA SER A 211 -10.72 -18.79 28.31
C SER A 211 -10.27 -18.89 26.85
N TYR A 212 -10.92 -19.76 26.06
CA TYR A 212 -10.67 -19.99 24.64
C TYR A 212 -11.88 -19.58 23.77
N ASP A 213 -12.68 -18.59 24.19
CA ASP A 213 -13.79 -18.05 23.40
C ASP A 213 -13.32 -17.18 22.21
N ASP A 214 -14.08 -17.18 21.09
CA ASP A 214 -13.72 -16.46 19.87
C ASP A 214 -13.72 -14.92 20.03
N ALA A 215 -14.54 -14.38 20.93
CA ALA A 215 -14.56 -12.94 21.22
C ALA A 215 -13.32 -12.50 22.01
N ARG A 216 -12.75 -13.36 22.87
CA ARG A 216 -11.48 -13.08 23.56
C ARG A 216 -10.31 -12.93 22.59
N THR A 217 -10.27 -13.72 21.51
CA THR A 217 -9.19 -13.63 20.51
C THR A 217 -9.17 -12.26 19.83
N ARG A 218 -10.34 -11.75 19.40
CA ARG A 218 -10.46 -10.44 18.73
C ARG A 218 -9.96 -9.29 19.62
N LEU A 219 -10.31 -9.32 20.91
CA LEU A 219 -9.84 -8.33 21.89
C LEU A 219 -8.32 -8.43 22.14
N HIS A 220 -7.78 -9.65 22.23
CA HIS A 220 -6.34 -9.85 22.37
C HIS A 220 -5.56 -9.43 21.13
N HIS A 221 -6.07 -9.71 19.93
CA HIS A 221 -5.52 -9.25 18.65
C HIS A 221 -5.37 -7.72 18.62
N ASN A 222 -6.47 -7.00 18.83
CA ASN A 222 -6.51 -5.54 18.75
C ASN A 222 -5.70 -4.87 19.88
N LEU A 223 -5.67 -5.44 21.09
CA LEU A 223 -4.76 -4.96 22.14
C LEU A 223 -3.28 -5.22 21.82
N GLY A 224 -2.97 -6.28 21.09
CA GLY A 224 -1.64 -6.51 20.52
C GLY A 224 -1.18 -5.34 19.64
N ASN A 225 -2.07 -4.86 18.78
CA ASN A 225 -1.81 -3.74 17.87
C ASN A 225 -1.72 -2.41 18.64
N VAL A 226 -2.71 -2.10 19.49
CA VAL A 226 -2.69 -0.90 20.37
C VAL A 226 -1.39 -0.81 21.18
N TYR A 227 -0.94 -1.90 21.80
CA TYR A 227 0.32 -1.89 22.56
C TYR A 227 1.59 -1.85 21.69
N THR A 228 1.49 -2.21 20.40
CA THR A 228 2.58 -2.06 19.44
C THR A 228 2.74 -0.58 19.04
N GLU A 229 1.64 0.13 18.82
CA GLU A 229 1.65 1.58 18.57
C GLU A 229 1.99 2.43 19.80
N LEU A 230 1.56 1.99 21.00
CA LEU A 230 2.02 2.54 22.28
C LEU A 230 3.47 2.17 22.62
N GLN A 231 4.15 1.37 21.80
CA GLN A 231 5.52 0.86 22.00
C GLN A 231 5.73 0.08 23.31
N ASN A 232 4.64 -0.46 23.89
CA ASN A 232 4.67 -1.29 25.07
C ASN A 232 4.93 -2.75 24.69
N TRP A 233 6.13 -3.01 24.16
CA TRP A 233 6.53 -4.29 23.55
C TRP A 233 6.30 -5.53 24.43
N LYS A 234 6.28 -5.36 25.76
CA LYS A 234 5.98 -6.44 26.73
C LYS A 234 4.49 -6.77 26.76
N LYS A 235 3.62 -5.75 26.89
CA LYS A 235 2.16 -5.96 26.83
C LYS A 235 1.73 -6.45 25.45
N ALA A 236 2.25 -5.84 24.37
CA ALA A 236 1.96 -6.22 22.98
C ALA A 236 2.16 -7.72 22.76
N ARG A 237 3.36 -8.21 23.07
CA ARG A 237 3.70 -9.64 23.04
C ARG A 237 2.70 -10.50 23.83
N GLY A 238 2.45 -10.14 25.09
CA GLY A 238 1.58 -10.92 25.97
C GLY A 238 0.10 -10.95 25.56
N HIS A 239 -0.33 -10.06 24.68
CA HIS A 239 -1.66 -10.10 24.05
C HIS A 239 -1.64 -10.89 22.73
N ILE A 240 -0.62 -10.70 21.88
CA ILE A 240 -0.46 -11.44 20.62
C ILE A 240 -0.21 -12.94 20.86
N GLU A 241 0.63 -13.31 21.84
CA GLU A 241 0.87 -14.71 22.20
C GLU A 241 -0.41 -15.41 22.72
N LYS A 242 -1.32 -14.67 23.35
CA LYS A 242 -2.66 -15.16 23.77
C LYS A 242 -3.62 -15.32 22.60
N ASP A 243 -3.66 -14.37 21.66
CA ASP A 243 -4.46 -14.48 20.44
C ASP A 243 -4.06 -15.73 19.62
N ILE A 244 -2.74 -15.94 19.46
CA ILE A 244 -2.19 -17.15 18.84
C ILE A 244 -2.57 -18.43 19.62
N GLU A 245 -2.55 -18.43 20.96
CA GLU A 245 -2.98 -19.61 21.75
C GLU A 245 -4.48 -19.88 21.55
N ILE A 246 -5.34 -18.87 21.68
CA ILE A 246 -6.79 -19.00 21.58
C ILE A 246 -7.17 -19.48 20.17
N CYS A 247 -6.69 -18.81 19.12
CA CYS A 247 -6.93 -19.22 17.73
C CYS A 247 -6.54 -20.68 17.48
N ARG A 248 -5.37 -21.13 17.95
CA ARG A 248 -4.94 -22.53 17.82
C ARG A 248 -5.86 -23.51 18.55
N LYS A 249 -6.40 -23.13 19.72
CA LYS A 249 -7.29 -23.96 20.54
C LYS A 249 -8.67 -24.14 19.91
N ILE A 250 -9.22 -23.07 19.33
CA ILE A 250 -10.49 -23.12 18.57
C ILE A 250 -10.31 -23.56 17.11
N ARG A 251 -9.07 -23.81 16.67
CA ARG A 251 -8.69 -24.17 15.28
C ARG A 251 -9.01 -23.09 14.25
N HIS A 252 -9.02 -21.83 14.66
CA HIS A 252 -9.20 -20.66 13.79
C HIS A 252 -7.89 -20.30 13.10
N LEU A 253 -7.53 -21.07 12.07
CA LEU A 253 -6.25 -21.01 11.37
C LEU A 253 -5.93 -19.62 10.77
N GLN A 254 -6.91 -18.91 10.20
CA GLN A 254 -6.66 -17.57 9.64
C GLN A 254 -6.25 -16.56 10.73
N GLY A 255 -6.85 -16.64 11.92
CA GLY A 255 -6.45 -15.85 13.08
C GLY A 255 -5.11 -16.27 13.65
N GLU A 256 -4.76 -17.56 13.64
CA GLU A 256 -3.42 -18.01 14.02
C GLU A 256 -2.33 -17.46 13.07
N ALA A 257 -2.58 -17.46 11.76
CA ALA A 257 -1.71 -16.82 10.78
C ALA A 257 -1.57 -15.30 11.01
N LYS A 258 -2.69 -14.59 11.19
CA LYS A 258 -2.70 -13.14 11.48
C LYS A 258 -2.02 -12.81 12.81
N GLY A 259 -2.18 -13.62 13.85
CA GLY A 259 -1.44 -13.48 15.10
C GLY A 259 0.08 -13.64 14.90
N PHE A 260 0.51 -14.58 14.07
CA PHE A 260 1.93 -14.70 13.68
C PHE A 260 2.43 -13.51 12.85
N ILE A 261 1.59 -12.88 12.02
CA ILE A 261 1.92 -11.61 11.34
C ILE A 261 2.16 -10.51 12.38
N ASN A 262 1.22 -10.28 13.32
CA ASN A 262 1.38 -9.24 14.34
C ASN A 262 2.62 -9.49 15.23
N LEU A 263 2.95 -10.76 15.52
CA LEU A 263 4.17 -11.12 16.24
C LEU A 263 5.44 -10.84 15.41
N GLY A 264 5.38 -11.07 14.09
CA GLY A 264 6.44 -10.71 13.15
C GLY A 264 6.68 -9.21 13.08
N GLU A 265 5.61 -8.41 13.02
CA GLU A 265 5.68 -6.94 13.00
C GLU A 265 6.22 -6.37 14.32
N LEU A 266 5.76 -6.91 15.46
CA LEU A 266 6.35 -6.60 16.77
C LEU A 266 7.85 -6.94 16.81
N HIS A 267 8.29 -8.02 16.17
CA HIS A 267 9.69 -8.36 16.05
C HIS A 267 10.46 -7.44 15.07
N TYR A 268 9.82 -6.97 13.99
CA TYR A 268 10.36 -6.02 13.03
C TYR A 268 10.64 -4.66 13.68
N ARG A 269 9.65 -4.05 14.35
CA ARG A 269 9.82 -2.75 15.05
C ARG A 269 10.89 -2.78 16.13
N VAL A 270 11.06 -3.91 16.80
CA VAL A 270 12.11 -4.15 17.82
C VAL A 270 13.47 -4.54 17.19
N GLN A 271 13.62 -4.42 15.86
CA GLN A 271 14.83 -4.73 15.08
C GLN A 271 15.36 -6.16 15.28
N LYS A 272 14.45 -7.13 15.49
CA LYS A 272 14.76 -8.56 15.68
C LYS A 272 14.39 -9.36 14.43
N TYR A 273 14.95 -8.95 13.30
CA TYR A 273 14.55 -9.39 11.96
C TYR A 273 14.54 -10.90 11.76
N ASP A 274 15.47 -11.67 12.33
CA ASP A 274 15.47 -13.14 12.24
C ASP A 274 14.21 -13.76 12.86
N ASN A 275 13.73 -13.17 13.96
CA ASN A 275 12.50 -13.61 14.63
C ASN A 275 11.27 -13.12 13.85
N ALA A 276 11.35 -11.97 13.18
CA ALA A 276 10.28 -11.49 12.30
C ALA A 276 10.11 -12.44 11.10
N LYS A 277 11.20 -12.79 10.38
CA LYS A 277 11.18 -13.79 9.30
C LYS A 277 10.68 -15.15 9.80
N LEU A 278 11.09 -15.60 11.00
CA LEU A 278 10.59 -16.85 11.58
C LEU A 278 9.08 -16.82 11.89
N CYS A 279 8.53 -15.67 12.30
CA CYS A 279 7.09 -15.53 12.53
C CYS A 279 6.31 -15.44 11.21
N TYR A 280 6.80 -14.68 10.22
CA TYR A 280 6.18 -14.62 8.90
C TYR A 280 6.23 -15.95 8.15
N ASN A 281 7.32 -16.73 8.26
CA ASN A 281 7.36 -18.09 7.71
C ASN A 281 6.33 -19.02 8.36
N LYS A 282 6.08 -18.89 9.68
CA LYS A 282 4.99 -19.64 10.35
C LYS A 282 3.60 -19.17 9.92
N ALA A 283 3.40 -17.87 9.73
CA ALA A 283 2.18 -17.36 9.13
C ALA A 283 1.96 -17.95 7.73
N LEU A 284 3.03 -18.07 6.93
CA LEU A 284 3.01 -18.66 5.58
C LEU A 284 2.73 -20.17 5.59
N GLU A 285 3.32 -20.91 6.53
CA GLU A 285 3.04 -22.34 6.76
C GLU A 285 1.55 -22.57 7.09
N VAL A 286 0.95 -21.73 7.94
CA VAL A 286 -0.47 -21.81 8.28
C VAL A 286 -1.35 -21.34 7.11
N ALA A 287 -1.01 -20.22 6.45
CA ALA A 287 -1.78 -19.67 5.32
C ALA A 287 -1.81 -20.64 4.11
N ARG A 288 -0.71 -21.34 3.82
CA ARG A 288 -0.67 -22.40 2.79
C ARG A 288 -1.50 -23.65 3.10
N SER A 289 -2.05 -23.76 4.32
CA SER A 289 -3.05 -24.79 4.67
C SER A 289 -4.50 -24.31 4.52
N LEU A 290 -4.69 -23.09 4.00
CA LEU A 290 -6.00 -22.50 3.70
C LEU A 290 -6.23 -22.50 2.18
N GLU A 291 -7.45 -22.85 1.81
CA GLU A 291 -8.02 -22.61 0.48
C GLU A 291 -8.42 -21.12 0.39
N ASP A 292 -8.23 -20.49 -0.77
CA ASP A 292 -8.65 -19.12 -1.13
C ASP A 292 -8.15 -17.95 -0.24
N GLU A 293 -6.93 -18.04 0.31
CA GLU A 293 -6.31 -16.98 1.13
C GLU A 293 -5.04 -16.38 0.47
N ASP A 294 -5.01 -16.29 -0.87
CA ASP A 294 -3.87 -15.75 -1.65
C ASP A 294 -3.49 -14.32 -1.25
N ALA A 295 -4.47 -13.46 -0.96
CA ALA A 295 -4.20 -12.09 -0.49
C ALA A 295 -3.47 -12.06 0.86
N LEU A 296 -3.71 -13.05 1.74
CA LEU A 296 -2.99 -13.22 3.00
C LEU A 296 -1.57 -13.75 2.74
N ILE A 297 -1.42 -14.69 1.80
CA ILE A 297 -0.11 -15.21 1.37
C ILE A 297 0.75 -14.10 0.76
N GLU A 298 0.19 -13.24 -0.09
CA GLU A 298 0.90 -12.11 -0.69
C GLU A 298 1.26 -11.03 0.35
N GLN A 299 0.36 -10.72 1.30
CA GLN A 299 0.69 -9.87 2.44
C GLN A 299 1.90 -10.43 3.24
N ILE A 300 1.93 -11.75 3.47
CA ILE A 300 3.04 -12.41 4.17
C ILE A 300 4.34 -12.37 3.34
N HIS A 301 4.27 -12.62 2.02
CA HIS A 301 5.44 -12.49 1.14
C HIS A 301 5.98 -11.05 1.12
N GLN A 302 5.12 -10.04 1.01
CA GLN A 302 5.52 -8.63 1.03
C GLN A 302 6.16 -8.25 2.38
N ASN A 303 5.66 -8.78 3.49
CA ASN A 303 6.26 -8.61 4.81
C ASN A 303 7.65 -9.28 4.92
N ILE A 304 7.84 -10.47 4.35
CA ILE A 304 9.15 -11.16 4.29
C ILE A 304 10.15 -10.37 3.43
N GLU A 305 9.69 -9.80 2.31
CA GLU A 305 10.52 -8.95 1.45
C GLU A 305 10.97 -7.68 2.18
N THR A 306 10.04 -6.97 2.84
CA THR A 306 10.32 -5.77 3.65
C THR A 306 11.35 -6.05 4.76
N VAL A 307 11.21 -7.15 5.50
CA VAL A 307 12.22 -7.54 6.51
C VAL A 307 13.55 -7.90 5.87
N THR A 308 13.57 -8.43 4.65
CA THR A 308 14.81 -8.76 3.94
C THR A 308 15.57 -7.50 3.54
N LYS A 309 14.89 -6.52 2.92
CA LYS A 309 15.43 -5.18 2.62
C LYS A 309 15.94 -4.48 3.89
N ALA A 310 15.21 -4.59 5.00
CA ALA A 310 15.62 -3.99 6.27
C ALA A 310 16.87 -4.65 6.90
N VAL A 311 17.07 -5.97 6.72
CA VAL A 311 18.32 -6.64 7.12
C VAL A 311 19.50 -6.11 6.31
N GLU A 312 19.36 -5.97 4.99
CA GLU A 312 20.43 -5.44 4.13
C GLU A 312 20.83 -4.01 4.52
N VAL A 313 19.85 -3.13 4.73
CA VAL A 313 20.10 -1.75 5.21
C VAL A 313 20.72 -1.75 6.61
N PHE A 314 20.34 -2.68 7.49
CA PHE A 314 20.93 -2.80 8.83
C PHE A 314 22.38 -3.28 8.84
N GLU A 315 22.79 -4.18 7.94
CA GLU A 315 24.21 -4.53 7.79
C GLU A 315 25.02 -3.37 7.20
N GLN A 316 24.51 -2.68 6.17
CA GLN A 316 25.13 -1.46 5.65
C GLN A 316 25.31 -0.39 6.74
N LEU A 317 24.31 -0.19 7.60
CA LEU A 317 24.35 0.75 8.73
C LEU A 317 25.52 0.44 9.68
N LYS A 318 25.82 -0.84 9.94
CA LYS A 318 26.96 -1.26 10.78
C LYS A 318 28.29 -0.94 10.10
N GLU A 319 28.43 -1.22 8.80
CA GLU A 319 29.64 -0.87 8.07
C GLU A 319 29.87 0.64 8.05
N ASP A 320 28.82 1.42 7.81
CA ASP A 320 28.90 2.87 7.70
C ASP A 320 29.15 3.51 9.08
N GLU A 321 28.69 2.89 10.18
CA GLU A 321 29.09 3.26 11.54
C GLU A 321 30.59 2.98 11.81
N LEU A 322 31.17 1.94 11.23
CA LEU A 322 32.63 1.68 11.29
C LEU A 322 33.43 2.68 10.45
N LYS A 323 32.95 3.03 9.26
CA LYS A 323 33.54 4.07 8.38
C LYS A 323 33.52 5.44 9.09
N LEU A 324 32.40 5.81 9.73
CA LEU A 324 32.29 7.02 10.57
C LEU A 324 33.28 7.01 11.74
N LYS A 325 33.41 5.89 12.46
CA LYS A 325 34.38 5.76 13.58
C LYS A 325 35.84 5.96 13.15
N LYS A 326 36.19 5.62 11.91
CA LYS A 326 37.49 5.96 11.32
C LYS A 326 37.58 7.47 11.06
N LEU A 327 36.60 8.05 10.37
CA LEU A 327 36.59 9.47 10.00
C LEU A 327 36.64 10.42 11.22
N ILE A 328 36.01 10.04 12.34
CA ILE A 328 36.11 10.76 13.63
C ILE A 328 37.56 10.79 14.16
N ARG A 329 38.30 9.67 14.05
CA ARG A 329 39.72 9.60 14.45
C ARG A 329 40.58 10.44 13.53
N ASP A 330 40.38 10.32 12.22
CA ASP A 330 41.14 11.07 11.20
C ASP A 330 40.92 12.59 11.36
N THR A 331 39.71 13.02 11.71
CA THR A 331 39.40 14.42 12.04
C THR A 331 40.07 14.86 13.34
N SER A 332 40.06 14.01 14.37
CA SER A 332 40.74 14.29 15.66
C SER A 332 42.25 14.48 15.47
N ASN A 333 42.87 13.68 14.60
CA ASN A 333 44.27 13.79 14.21
C ASN A 333 44.57 15.04 13.36
N ALA A 334 43.57 15.55 12.63
CA ALA A 334 43.68 16.73 11.77
C ALA A 334 43.32 18.05 12.46
N ARG A 335 42.97 18.04 13.76
CA ARG A 335 42.51 19.22 14.51
C ARG A 335 43.53 20.35 14.50
N GLY A 336 43.07 21.57 14.21
CA GLY A 336 43.91 22.76 14.03
C GLY A 336 44.56 22.89 12.65
N THR A 337 44.41 21.90 11.75
CA THR A 337 44.91 21.99 10.37
C THR A 337 43.84 22.48 9.40
N SER A 338 44.25 22.93 8.21
CA SER A 338 43.32 23.29 7.12
C SER A 338 42.41 22.14 6.66
N LYS A 339 42.70 20.89 7.03
CA LYS A 339 41.88 19.71 6.71
C LYS A 339 40.73 19.47 7.70
N GLU A 340 40.79 20.02 8.92
CA GLU A 340 39.77 19.79 9.96
C GLU A 340 38.36 20.17 9.46
N ARG A 341 38.20 21.36 8.87
CA ARG A 341 36.89 21.82 8.38
C ARG A 341 36.34 20.94 7.25
N LYS A 342 37.18 20.38 6.38
CA LYS A 342 36.71 19.45 5.35
C LYS A 342 36.23 18.15 6.01
N LEU A 343 37.04 17.53 6.87
CA LEU A 343 36.68 16.26 7.50
C LEU A 343 35.46 16.38 8.44
N LEU A 344 35.20 17.56 9.00
CA LEU A 344 33.94 17.85 9.71
C LEU A 344 32.72 17.94 8.77
N LEU A 345 32.87 18.49 7.55
CA LEU A 345 31.80 18.46 6.55
C LEU A 345 31.58 17.03 6.02
N ASP A 346 32.65 16.29 5.76
CA ASP A 346 32.60 14.88 5.37
C ASP A 346 31.89 14.04 6.47
N GLN A 347 32.18 14.29 7.76
CA GLN A 347 31.47 13.67 8.90
C GLN A 347 29.97 14.01 8.91
N HIS A 348 29.61 15.27 8.64
CA HIS A 348 28.22 15.70 8.66
C HIS A 348 27.39 14.97 7.60
N ALA A 349 27.87 14.95 6.35
CA ALA A 349 27.21 14.21 5.26
C ALA A 349 27.13 12.70 5.54
N TRP A 350 28.16 12.12 6.17
CA TRP A 350 28.15 10.71 6.57
C TRP A 350 27.13 10.43 7.68
N LEU A 351 26.96 11.36 8.63
CA LEU A 351 25.95 11.29 9.67
C LEU A 351 24.54 11.44 9.10
N ASP A 352 24.32 12.29 8.09
CA ASP A 352 23.03 12.39 7.39
C ASP A 352 22.65 11.07 6.70
N SER A 353 23.58 10.42 6.00
CA SER A 353 23.33 9.10 5.39
C SER A 353 23.00 8.02 6.44
N LEU A 354 23.68 8.04 7.59
CA LEU A 354 23.39 7.13 8.72
C LEU A 354 22.05 7.43 9.41
N ILE A 355 21.62 8.69 9.46
CA ILE A 355 20.29 9.09 9.95
C ILE A 355 19.22 8.54 9.03
N GLU A 356 19.37 8.70 7.71
CA GLU A 356 18.40 8.16 6.73
C GLU A 356 18.33 6.63 6.77
N LYS A 357 19.48 5.92 6.71
CA LYS A 357 19.48 4.46 6.83
C LYS A 357 18.86 3.97 8.15
N ALA A 358 18.99 4.72 9.24
CA ALA A 358 18.31 4.41 10.50
C ALA A 358 16.81 4.75 10.50
N ARG A 359 16.38 5.77 9.74
CA ARG A 359 14.97 6.14 9.50
C ARG A 359 14.25 5.04 8.72
N MET A 360 14.82 4.61 7.59
CA MET A 360 14.28 3.56 6.71
C MET A 360 13.88 2.27 7.45
N ILE A 361 14.67 1.86 8.45
CA ILE A 361 14.45 0.62 9.21
C ILE A 361 13.84 0.85 10.61
N CYS A 362 13.33 2.05 10.88
CA CYS A 362 12.77 2.46 12.18
C CYS A 362 13.70 2.25 13.39
N ALA A 363 15.03 2.33 13.19
CA ALA A 363 16.03 2.23 14.24
C ALA A 363 16.17 3.56 15.02
N TRP A 364 15.08 4.05 15.60
CA TRP A 364 14.98 5.40 16.19
C TRP A 364 15.97 5.68 17.33
N GLN A 365 16.45 4.64 18.03
CA GLN A 365 17.56 4.76 18.99
C GLN A 365 18.89 5.09 18.29
N LYS A 366 19.20 4.47 17.16
CA LYS A 366 20.38 4.77 16.33
C LYS A 366 20.24 6.13 15.64
N HIS A 367 19.07 6.43 15.08
CA HIS A 367 18.72 7.74 14.53
C HIS A 367 19.01 8.86 15.53
N LYS A 368 18.64 8.68 16.81
CA LYS A 368 18.96 9.61 17.92
C LYS A 368 20.45 9.74 18.20
N GLU A 369 21.19 8.63 18.21
CA GLU A 369 22.66 8.61 18.43
C GLU A 369 23.39 9.38 17.32
N PHE A 370 23.02 9.15 16.06
CA PHE A 370 23.58 9.85 14.91
C PHE A 370 23.14 11.32 14.86
N SER A 371 21.88 11.64 15.17
CA SER A 371 21.40 13.03 15.26
C SER A 371 22.10 13.83 16.36
N LYS A 372 22.37 13.23 17.54
CA LYS A 372 23.25 13.81 18.57
C LYS A 372 24.68 14.00 18.05
N GLY A 373 25.17 13.11 17.19
CA GLY A 373 26.44 13.25 16.46
C GLY A 373 26.45 14.48 15.56
N LYS A 374 25.45 14.60 14.68
CA LYS A 374 25.27 15.71 13.74
C LYS A 374 25.26 17.07 14.46
N LYS A 375 24.54 17.17 15.59
CA LYS A 375 24.54 18.37 16.48
C LYS A 375 25.96 18.78 16.91
N ARG A 376 26.80 17.82 17.32
CA ARG A 376 28.17 18.10 17.76
C ARG A 376 29.04 18.60 16.60
N VAL A 377 28.95 17.96 15.44
CA VAL A 377 29.71 18.34 14.24
C VAL A 377 29.30 19.73 13.74
N ALA A 378 28.00 20.03 13.69
CA ALA A 378 27.49 21.36 13.32
C ALA A 378 27.94 22.47 14.29
N ASN A 379 27.96 22.19 15.61
CA ASN A 379 28.52 23.09 16.61
C ASN A 379 30.02 23.38 16.39
N GLU A 380 30.82 22.37 16.03
CA GLU A 380 32.25 22.57 15.73
C GLU A 380 32.46 23.35 14.41
N LEU A 381 31.65 23.07 13.38
CA LEU A 381 31.60 23.84 12.13
C LEU A 381 31.15 25.30 12.32
N ARG A 382 30.47 25.59 13.45
CA ARG A 382 29.78 26.84 13.80
C ARG A 382 28.70 27.25 12.81
N ASP A 383 28.06 26.24 12.21
CA ASP A 383 27.01 26.40 11.23
C ASP A 383 25.64 26.32 11.95
N LYS A 384 24.93 27.45 11.99
CA LYS A 384 23.64 27.57 12.69
C LYS A 384 22.50 26.81 11.99
N GLU A 385 22.59 26.66 10.68
CA GLU A 385 21.57 26.02 9.86
C GLU A 385 21.66 24.51 10.09
N LYS A 386 22.84 23.94 9.84
CA LYS A 386 23.18 22.53 10.13
C LYS A 386 22.93 22.12 11.58
N LEU A 387 23.13 23.06 12.52
CA LEU A 387 22.77 22.86 13.92
C LEU A 387 21.25 22.70 14.08
N SER A 388 20.46 23.58 13.46
CA SER A 388 19.00 23.55 13.50
C SER A 388 18.43 22.29 12.85
N ASP A 389 18.99 21.86 11.71
CA ASP A 389 18.65 20.60 11.04
C ASP A 389 18.90 19.40 11.97
N SER A 390 20.05 19.41 12.66
CA SER A 390 20.38 18.40 13.67
C SER A 390 19.36 18.39 14.82
N LEU A 391 18.83 19.56 15.21
CA LEU A 391 17.80 19.64 16.25
C LEU A 391 16.44 19.15 15.76
N LEU A 392 16.12 19.26 14.46
CA LEU A 392 14.94 18.61 13.88
C LEU A 392 15.07 17.08 13.96
N SER A 393 16.18 16.51 13.47
CA SER A 393 16.39 15.05 13.51
C SER A 393 16.41 14.50 14.95
N ILE A 394 16.92 15.25 15.93
CA ILE A 394 16.78 14.90 17.37
C ILE A 394 15.32 14.96 17.82
N GLY A 395 14.56 15.99 17.42
CA GLY A 395 13.12 16.11 17.72
C GLY A 395 12.31 14.93 17.20
N GLU A 396 12.50 14.59 15.93
CA GLU A 396 11.92 13.43 15.24
C GLU A 396 12.25 12.12 15.96
N SER A 397 13.52 11.93 16.32
CA SER A 397 13.99 10.78 17.11
C SER A 397 13.19 10.61 18.40
N TYR A 398 12.89 11.71 19.11
CA TYR A 398 12.12 11.65 20.35
C TYR A 398 10.61 11.51 20.11
N GLN A 399 10.07 12.07 19.02
CA GLN A 399 8.67 11.91 18.63
C GLN A 399 8.36 10.44 18.28
N LYS A 400 9.20 9.82 17.44
CA LYS A 400 9.07 8.41 17.03
C LYS A 400 9.43 7.41 18.15
N LEU A 401 10.02 7.88 19.26
CA LEU A 401 10.17 7.16 20.53
C LEU A 401 9.08 7.52 21.57
N ARG A 402 7.95 8.12 21.14
CA ARG A 402 6.82 8.64 21.95
C ARG A 402 7.22 9.52 23.15
N ASN A 403 8.41 10.12 23.13
CA ASN A 403 8.88 11.05 24.17
C ASN A 403 8.57 12.50 23.76
N PHE A 404 7.28 12.80 23.66
CA PHE A 404 6.76 14.05 23.10
C PHE A 404 7.26 15.31 23.83
N SER A 405 7.49 15.23 25.15
CA SER A 405 8.02 16.35 25.93
C SER A 405 9.46 16.72 25.54
N LYS A 406 10.33 15.74 25.29
CA LYS A 406 11.68 15.98 24.74
C LYS A 406 11.60 16.39 23.27
N ALA A 407 10.75 15.75 22.45
CA ALA A 407 10.56 16.11 21.04
C ALA A 407 10.19 17.60 20.87
N ARG A 408 9.15 18.07 21.57
CA ARG A 408 8.70 19.47 21.56
C ARG A 408 9.82 20.42 21.99
N LYS A 409 10.61 20.07 23.02
CA LYS A 409 11.77 20.86 23.47
C LYS A 409 12.84 21.02 22.39
N TRP A 410 13.11 19.98 21.60
CA TRP A 410 14.11 20.03 20.52
C TRP A 410 13.61 20.75 19.27
N TYR A 411 12.37 20.51 18.84
CA TYR A 411 11.78 21.28 17.72
C TYR A 411 11.64 22.78 18.07
N MET A 412 11.24 23.13 19.29
CA MET A 412 11.23 24.53 19.73
C MET A 412 12.65 25.15 19.78
N LYS A 413 13.68 24.40 20.20
CA LYS A 413 15.08 24.88 20.09
C LYS A 413 15.43 25.14 18.61
N SER A 414 15.09 24.22 17.70
CA SER A 414 15.36 24.35 16.26
C SER A 414 14.69 25.58 15.65
N TRP A 415 13.37 25.73 15.82
CA TRP A 415 12.59 26.87 15.33
C TRP A 415 13.18 28.23 15.75
N ASN A 416 13.58 28.36 17.03
CA ASN A 416 14.18 29.58 17.54
C ASN A 416 15.54 29.89 16.89
N ILE A 417 16.31 28.89 16.46
CA ILE A 417 17.59 29.12 15.77
C ILE A 417 17.35 29.47 14.30
N TYR A 418 16.46 28.77 13.58
CA TYR A 418 16.07 29.14 12.21
C TYR A 418 15.52 30.58 12.16
N ARG A 419 14.64 30.96 13.10
CA ARG A 419 14.16 32.35 13.26
C ARG A 419 15.27 33.34 13.58
N SER A 420 16.39 32.90 14.18
CA SER A 420 17.58 33.74 14.44
C SER A 420 18.52 33.92 13.24
N ILE A 421 18.27 33.21 12.13
CA ILE A 421 19.02 33.32 10.88
C ILE A 421 18.16 33.75 9.68
N GLY A 422 16.83 33.71 9.80
CA GLY A 422 15.91 34.12 8.74
C GLY A 422 15.57 33.02 7.73
N ASN A 423 16.04 31.78 7.92
CA ASN A 423 15.60 30.63 7.13
C ASN A 423 14.12 30.35 7.44
N LEU A 424 13.23 30.55 6.47
CA LEU A 424 11.78 30.37 6.63
C LEU A 424 11.35 28.90 6.48
N GLU A 425 12.03 28.12 5.65
CA GLU A 425 11.77 26.69 5.43
C GLU A 425 11.88 25.89 6.73
N GLY A 426 13.01 26.00 7.42
CA GLY A 426 13.23 25.37 8.71
C GLY A 426 12.27 25.88 9.80
N GLN A 427 11.77 27.13 9.68
CA GLN A 427 10.73 27.62 10.59
C GLN A 427 9.38 26.96 10.34
N ALA A 428 8.94 26.87 9.08
CA ALA A 428 7.69 26.19 8.71
C ALA A 428 7.74 24.70 9.06
N LEU A 429 8.81 24.00 8.67
CA LEU A 429 9.01 22.58 8.95
C LEU A 429 9.10 22.31 10.46
N ALA A 430 9.75 23.17 11.25
CA ALA A 430 9.75 23.04 12.70
C ALA A 430 8.35 23.28 13.32
N LYS A 431 7.52 24.15 12.73
CA LYS A 431 6.16 24.42 13.21
C LYS A 431 5.20 23.27 12.94
N VAL A 432 5.20 22.71 11.73
CA VAL A 432 4.42 21.50 11.41
C VAL A 432 4.81 20.35 12.34
N ASN A 433 6.11 20.15 12.57
CA ASN A 433 6.59 19.11 13.50
C ASN A 433 6.26 19.38 14.99
N ILE A 434 6.16 20.64 15.41
CA ILE A 434 5.60 20.98 16.73
C ILE A 434 4.12 20.59 16.78
N GLY A 435 3.34 20.88 15.74
CA GLY A 435 1.93 20.49 15.64
C GLY A 435 1.74 18.97 15.75
N ASN A 436 2.52 18.19 14.99
CA ASN A 436 2.48 16.72 15.02
C ASN A 436 2.69 16.16 16.44
N VAL A 437 3.58 16.79 17.22
CA VAL A 437 3.87 16.41 18.61
C VAL A 437 2.77 16.87 19.59
N LEU A 438 2.08 17.98 19.32
CA LEU A 438 0.97 18.47 20.13
C LEU A 438 -0.29 17.64 19.92
N ASP A 439 -0.60 17.24 18.68
CA ASP A 439 -1.72 16.32 18.39
C ASP A 439 -1.49 14.96 19.09
N SER A 440 -0.27 14.43 18.99
CA SER A 440 0.18 13.24 19.73
C SER A 440 0.14 13.37 21.27
N CYS A 441 -0.06 14.57 21.80
CA CYS A 441 -0.26 14.82 23.24
C CYS A 441 -1.73 15.05 23.63
N GLY A 442 -2.66 15.06 22.68
CA GLY A 442 -4.06 15.49 22.90
C GLY A 442 -4.26 17.02 22.94
N ASP A 443 -3.23 17.83 22.65
CA ASP A 443 -3.33 19.29 22.55
C ASP A 443 -3.71 19.69 21.12
N TRP A 444 -4.89 19.24 20.67
CA TRP A 444 -5.38 19.44 19.30
C TRP A 444 -5.53 20.93 18.93
N ALA A 445 -5.84 21.78 19.91
CA ALA A 445 -5.95 23.22 19.70
C ALA A 445 -4.57 23.88 19.51
N GLY A 446 -3.57 23.52 20.32
CA GLY A 446 -2.18 23.94 20.10
C GLY A 446 -1.59 23.36 18.81
N ALA A 447 -1.99 22.14 18.43
CA ALA A 447 -1.58 21.51 17.17
C ALA A 447 -2.09 22.30 15.97
N LEU A 448 -3.40 22.60 15.92
CA LEU A 448 -4.02 23.37 14.83
C LEU A 448 -3.35 24.75 14.67
N GLN A 449 -3.12 25.47 15.78
CA GLN A 449 -2.41 26.76 15.75
C GLN A 449 -0.96 26.63 15.23
N ALA A 450 -0.26 25.55 15.55
CA ALA A 450 1.08 25.29 15.05
C ALA A 450 1.09 24.95 13.54
N TYR A 451 0.07 24.22 13.04
CA TYR A 451 -0.11 24.00 11.61
C TYR A 451 -0.47 25.28 10.86
N GLU A 452 -1.37 26.11 11.39
CA GLU A 452 -1.74 27.42 10.81
C GLU A 452 -0.54 28.38 10.71
N GLU A 453 0.32 28.42 11.73
CA GLU A 453 1.54 29.22 11.71
C GLU A 453 2.58 28.63 10.75
N GLY A 454 2.72 27.30 10.71
CA GLY A 454 3.60 26.61 9.75
C GLY A 454 3.18 26.85 8.30
N TYR A 455 1.89 26.71 7.99
CA TYR A 455 1.30 27.01 6.69
C TYR A 455 1.56 28.46 6.28
N ARG A 456 1.33 29.42 7.18
CA ARG A 456 1.55 30.86 6.90
C ARG A 456 2.99 31.17 6.53
N ILE A 457 3.96 30.58 7.25
CA ILE A 457 5.39 30.73 6.94
C ILE A 457 5.74 30.01 5.63
N ALA A 458 5.13 28.85 5.35
CA ALA A 458 5.32 28.14 4.09
C ALA A 458 4.73 28.85 2.86
N VAL A 459 3.70 29.68 3.05
CA VAL A 459 3.17 30.60 2.01
C VAL A 459 4.11 31.81 1.84
N GLU A 460 4.60 32.41 2.93
CA GLU A 460 5.59 33.51 2.88
C GLU A 460 6.92 33.10 2.22
N ALA A 461 7.28 31.82 2.31
CA ALA A 461 8.50 31.24 1.76
C ALA A 461 8.35 30.55 0.40
N ASP A 462 7.13 30.49 -0.16
CA ASP A 462 6.77 29.76 -1.38
C ASP A 462 7.19 28.27 -1.40
N LEU A 463 6.83 27.54 -0.33
CA LEU A 463 7.19 26.14 -0.11
C LEU A 463 5.97 25.21 -0.24
N PRO A 464 5.51 24.88 -1.46
CA PRO A 464 4.26 24.16 -1.68
C PRO A 464 4.21 22.80 -0.99
N ASN A 465 5.32 22.07 -0.88
CA ASN A 465 5.39 20.78 -0.16
C ASN A 465 5.13 20.94 1.36
N VAL A 466 5.59 22.04 1.97
CA VAL A 466 5.38 22.32 3.40
C VAL A 466 4.00 22.94 3.63
N GLN A 467 3.50 23.74 2.68
CA GLN A 467 2.10 24.20 2.67
C GLN A 467 1.14 23.02 2.63
N LEU A 468 1.38 22.05 1.74
CA LEU A 468 0.57 20.84 1.60
C LEU A 468 0.57 20.02 2.89
N SER A 469 1.75 19.71 3.43
CA SER A 469 1.85 18.96 4.69
C SER A 469 1.14 19.67 5.85
N ALA A 470 1.20 21.00 5.92
CA ALA A 470 0.46 21.75 6.93
C ALA A 470 -1.06 21.66 6.70
N LEU A 471 -1.54 21.80 5.46
CA LEU A 471 -2.96 21.70 5.11
C LEU A 471 -3.53 20.30 5.37
N GLU A 472 -2.81 19.24 5.06
CA GLU A 472 -3.22 17.85 5.29
C GLU A 472 -3.37 17.57 6.80
N ASN A 473 -2.44 18.06 7.62
CA ASN A 473 -2.55 18.00 9.08
C ASN A 473 -3.71 18.85 9.63
N MET A 474 -3.99 20.01 9.03
CA MET A 474 -5.19 20.81 9.38
C MET A 474 -6.49 20.11 8.98
N HIS A 475 -6.54 19.47 7.81
CA HIS A 475 -7.68 18.68 7.34
C HIS A 475 -7.98 17.53 8.30
N TYR A 476 -6.97 16.70 8.61
CA TYR A 476 -7.09 15.62 9.59
C TYR A 476 -7.55 16.16 10.95
N SER A 477 -6.97 17.28 11.43
CA SER A 477 -7.38 17.90 12.69
C SER A 477 -8.87 18.26 12.69
N HIS A 478 -9.36 18.96 11.65
CA HIS A 478 -10.77 19.32 11.54
C HIS A 478 -11.70 18.12 11.41
N MET A 479 -11.31 17.10 10.64
CA MET A 479 -12.11 15.89 10.40
C MET A 479 -12.17 14.96 11.62
N VAL A 480 -11.01 14.62 12.20
CA VAL A 480 -10.87 13.56 13.21
C VAL A 480 -10.99 14.11 14.64
N ARG A 481 -10.35 15.26 14.93
CA ARG A 481 -10.30 15.82 16.30
C ARG A 481 -11.46 16.76 16.61
N PHE A 482 -12.02 17.46 15.60
CA PHE A 482 -13.03 18.52 15.82
C PHE A 482 -14.44 18.27 15.23
N ASP A 483 -14.68 17.22 14.41
CA ASP A 483 -15.96 16.98 13.68
C ASP A 483 -16.43 18.20 12.84
N ASN A 484 -15.49 19.04 12.38
CA ASN A 484 -15.76 20.28 11.65
C ASN A 484 -15.69 20.05 10.13
N ILE A 485 -16.81 19.57 9.59
CA ILE A 485 -17.00 19.25 8.17
C ILE A 485 -16.75 20.45 7.25
N GLU A 486 -17.08 21.68 7.67
CA GLU A 486 -16.95 22.86 6.81
C GLU A 486 -15.49 23.29 6.64
N GLU A 487 -14.71 23.33 7.72
CA GLU A 487 -13.28 23.63 7.61
C GLU A 487 -12.49 22.46 7.01
N ALA A 488 -12.83 21.21 7.31
CA ALA A 488 -12.22 20.05 6.66
C ALA A 488 -12.36 20.12 5.12
N LYS A 489 -13.55 20.47 4.61
CA LYS A 489 -13.78 20.69 3.17
C LYS A 489 -12.96 21.86 2.61
N LYS A 490 -12.95 23.01 3.30
CA LYS A 490 -12.13 24.18 2.88
C LYS A 490 -10.63 23.85 2.85
N MET A 491 -10.13 22.98 3.72
CA MET A 491 -8.74 22.50 3.65
C MET A 491 -8.54 21.51 2.49
N GLN A 492 -9.50 20.61 2.23
CA GLN A 492 -9.44 19.72 1.06
C GLN A 492 -9.42 20.50 -0.26
N GLU A 493 -10.28 21.51 -0.41
CA GLU A 493 -10.29 22.38 -1.59
C GLU A 493 -8.93 23.08 -1.80
N LYS A 494 -8.25 23.50 -0.72
CA LYS A 494 -6.89 24.06 -0.81
C LYS A 494 -5.85 22.99 -1.18
N ILE A 495 -5.94 21.78 -0.62
CA ILE A 495 -5.07 20.64 -0.94
C ILE A 495 -5.18 20.28 -2.42
N ASP A 496 -6.41 20.16 -2.93
CA ASP A 496 -6.68 19.79 -4.32
C ASP A 496 -6.24 20.88 -5.30
N ASN A 497 -6.46 22.16 -4.96
CA ASN A 497 -5.97 23.29 -5.76
C ASN A 497 -4.43 23.35 -5.76
N LEU A 498 -3.77 23.19 -4.61
CA LEU A 498 -2.31 23.21 -4.50
C LEU A 498 -1.66 22.05 -5.25
N LYS A 499 -2.22 20.83 -5.15
CA LYS A 499 -1.80 19.67 -5.95
C LYS A 499 -2.00 19.90 -7.45
N GLN A 500 -3.09 20.55 -7.87
CA GLN A 500 -3.28 20.94 -9.27
C GLN A 500 -2.25 21.99 -9.73
N THR A 501 -1.88 22.97 -8.88
CA THR A 501 -0.84 23.97 -9.21
C THR A 501 0.54 23.33 -9.32
N LEU A 502 0.93 22.46 -8.37
CA LEU A 502 2.17 21.68 -8.42
C LEU A 502 2.30 20.92 -9.75
N ASN A 503 1.31 20.10 -10.08
CA ASN A 503 1.29 19.31 -11.32
C ASN A 503 1.36 20.19 -12.58
N GLN A 504 0.87 21.44 -12.54
CA GLN A 504 0.95 22.40 -13.65
C GLN A 504 2.30 23.14 -13.73
N CYS A 505 3.05 23.24 -12.63
CA CYS A 505 4.43 23.74 -12.63
C CYS A 505 5.41 22.67 -13.11
N GLU A 506 5.29 21.44 -12.62
CA GLU A 506 6.11 20.30 -13.10
C GLU A 506 5.92 20.07 -14.62
N ALA A 507 4.71 20.28 -15.14
CA ALA A 507 4.39 20.25 -16.58
C ALA A 507 4.82 21.51 -17.37
N ARG A 508 5.48 22.50 -16.74
CA ARG A 508 6.05 23.70 -17.37
C ARG A 508 7.57 23.71 -17.32
N ASP A 509 8.15 23.31 -16.19
CA ASP A 509 9.60 23.25 -16.06
C ASP A 509 10.19 22.19 -17.02
N THR A 510 9.47 21.08 -17.22
CA THR A 510 9.75 20.07 -18.27
C THR A 510 9.70 20.60 -19.71
N VAL A 511 9.12 21.77 -19.96
CA VAL A 511 9.12 22.44 -21.27
C VAL A 511 10.27 23.47 -21.37
N SER A 512 10.86 23.87 -20.24
CA SER A 512 11.92 24.90 -20.19
C SER A 512 13.34 24.36 -20.41
N ASP A 513 13.61 23.08 -20.12
CA ASP A 513 14.95 22.48 -20.23
C ASP A 513 15.38 22.14 -21.69
N TYR A 514 14.49 22.32 -22.68
CA TYR A 514 14.82 22.14 -24.09
C TYR A 514 15.39 23.41 -24.76
N CYS A 515 16.52 23.93 -24.26
CA CYS A 515 17.40 24.76 -25.10
C CYS A 515 18.86 24.91 -24.60
N SER A 516 19.80 24.74 -25.55
CA SER A 516 21.22 25.19 -25.51
C SER A 516 22.21 24.53 -24.54
N GLU A 517 22.59 23.27 -24.81
CA GLU A 517 23.99 22.84 -24.67
C GLU A 517 24.50 22.21 -25.99
N THR A 518 25.35 22.94 -26.71
CA THR A 518 26.35 22.38 -27.64
C THR A 518 27.56 23.32 -27.69
N ASP A 519 28.70 22.89 -27.17
CA ASP A 519 29.95 23.66 -27.22
C ASP A 519 30.51 23.84 -28.64
N THR A 520 31.29 24.90 -28.85
CA THR A 520 32.60 24.77 -29.53
C THR A 520 33.52 25.96 -29.23
N GLU A 521 34.82 25.69 -29.05
CA GLU A 521 35.81 26.72 -28.77
C GLU A 521 36.37 27.39 -30.05
N GLY A 522 36.70 28.69 -29.95
CA GLY A 522 37.91 29.24 -30.59
C GLY A 522 37.77 30.22 -31.76
N GLY A 523 38.39 31.40 -31.60
CA GLY A 523 39.22 31.97 -32.68
C GLY A 523 38.67 33.08 -33.58
N CYS A 524 38.56 34.31 -33.04
CA CYS A 524 38.91 35.60 -33.68
C CYS A 524 38.31 36.07 -35.04
N THR A 525 38.11 37.41 -35.06
CA THR A 525 38.24 38.36 -36.20
C THR A 525 37.13 38.54 -37.27
N SER A 526 36.60 39.78 -37.26
CA SER A 526 36.23 40.67 -38.38
C SER A 526 35.02 40.39 -39.30
N ASP A 527 34.05 41.32 -39.20
CA ASP A 527 33.42 42.13 -40.27
C ASP A 527 32.58 41.50 -41.42
N ASN A 528 31.38 42.06 -41.58
CA ASN A 528 30.72 42.56 -42.83
C ASN A 528 30.76 41.68 -44.10
N THR A 529 29.68 41.37 -44.82
CA THR A 529 28.48 42.17 -45.23
C THR A 529 27.24 41.25 -45.44
N LEU A 530 25.97 41.70 -45.40
CA LEU A 530 25.15 42.28 -46.50
C LEU A 530 25.45 41.62 -47.89
N ASP A 531 24.50 41.11 -48.67
CA ASP A 531 23.11 41.54 -49.04
C ASP A 531 22.14 40.32 -49.20
N ALA A 532 20.81 40.43 -49.06
CA ALA A 532 19.75 40.88 -50.02
C ALA A 532 19.58 40.00 -51.31
N GLN A 533 18.42 39.84 -51.97
CA GLN A 533 17.15 40.61 -51.94
C GLN A 533 15.94 39.84 -52.58
N ASN A 534 14.75 40.48 -52.57
CA ASN A 534 13.48 40.24 -53.34
C ASN A 534 12.40 39.34 -52.70
N ASP A 535 11.09 39.65 -52.61
CA ASP A 535 10.04 40.34 -53.45
C ASP A 535 9.25 39.42 -54.39
N HIS A 536 7.93 39.57 -54.71
CA HIS A 536 6.86 40.56 -54.42
C HIS A 536 5.54 39.82 -53.96
N GLY A 537 4.40 40.41 -53.57
CA GLY A 537 4.00 41.82 -53.34
C GLY A 537 2.62 42.23 -53.96
N GLN A 538 1.50 42.08 -53.23
CA GLN A 538 0.13 42.62 -53.55
C GLN A 538 -0.66 42.83 -52.23
N ALA A 539 -1.64 43.72 -51.98
CA ALA A 539 -2.26 44.94 -52.56
C ALA A 539 -3.75 44.95 -52.10
N ALA A 540 -4.48 46.04 -51.77
CA ALA A 540 -4.18 47.47 -51.56
C ALA A 540 -5.38 48.23 -50.89
N ASN A 541 -5.13 49.41 -50.29
CA ASN A 541 -6.02 50.58 -50.02
C ASN A 541 -7.25 50.42 -49.07
N ASN A 542 -7.68 51.40 -48.25
CA ASN A 542 -7.77 52.87 -48.46
C ASN A 542 -7.72 53.72 -47.13
N TYR A 543 -7.72 55.06 -47.28
CA TYR A 543 -7.60 56.16 -46.26
C TYR A 543 -8.87 56.38 -45.38
N GLU A 544 -8.98 57.26 -44.36
CA GLU A 544 -8.31 58.55 -43.98
C GLU A 544 -8.58 58.79 -42.44
N GLU A 545 -7.58 58.91 -41.54
CA GLU A 545 -6.90 60.13 -40.97
C GLU A 545 -7.68 60.96 -39.89
N PRO A 546 -7.04 61.75 -38.97
CA PRO A 546 -5.60 61.94 -38.69
C PRO A 546 -5.15 61.99 -37.18
N ASP A 547 -3.83 62.17 -36.99
CA ASP A 547 -3.06 62.79 -35.87
C ASP A 547 -3.05 62.21 -34.42
N ASP A 548 -2.14 61.24 -34.20
CA ASP A 548 -0.85 61.36 -33.47
C ASP A 548 -0.57 62.52 -32.46
N ASP A 549 0.24 62.24 -31.40
CA ASP A 549 1.67 62.65 -31.42
C ASP A 549 2.62 62.01 -30.35
N VAL A 550 3.71 61.42 -30.86
CA VAL A 550 5.13 61.49 -30.41
C VAL A 550 5.61 61.06 -29.00
N THR A 551 6.26 59.88 -29.00
CA THR A 551 7.54 59.44 -28.36
C THR A 551 7.95 59.84 -26.92
N LEU A 552 8.70 58.93 -26.27
CA LEU A 552 9.80 59.35 -25.37
C LEU A 552 10.91 58.28 -25.23
N ALA A 553 12.17 58.67 -25.45
CA ALA A 553 13.35 57.94 -24.98
C ALA A 553 14.56 58.88 -24.80
N SER A 554 15.06 59.05 -23.57
CA SER A 554 16.50 59.04 -23.21
C SER A 554 16.83 59.68 -21.84
N LEU A 555 18.01 59.32 -21.31
CA LEU A 555 18.88 60.10 -20.40
C LEU A 555 18.47 60.39 -18.93
N VAL A 556 18.88 59.46 -18.05
CA VAL A 556 19.96 59.67 -17.04
C VAL A 556 19.79 60.63 -15.83
N GLN A 557 20.29 60.14 -14.67
CA GLN A 557 20.82 60.83 -13.46
C GLN A 557 19.97 61.00 -12.17
N ARG A 558 20.39 60.24 -11.15
CA ARG A 558 20.74 60.62 -9.75
C ARG A 558 19.83 61.55 -8.91
N SER A 559 19.30 60.95 -7.83
CA SER A 559 19.35 61.39 -6.42
C SER A 559 18.71 62.71 -5.94
N GLY A 560 17.89 62.60 -4.87
CA GLY A 560 18.15 63.40 -3.65
C GLY A 560 16.98 64.10 -2.96
N SER A 561 16.70 63.67 -1.72
CA SER A 561 16.13 64.47 -0.60
C SER A 561 14.78 65.22 -0.75
N SER A 562 13.76 64.64 -0.11
CA SER A 562 12.78 65.24 0.82
C SER A 562 12.62 66.78 0.97
N SER A 563 11.37 67.22 1.10
CA SER A 563 10.90 67.99 2.28
C SER A 563 9.38 67.83 2.52
N LYS A 564 8.83 68.42 3.59
CA LYS A 564 7.46 68.23 4.10
C LYS A 564 6.64 69.52 4.04
N ILE A 565 5.30 69.42 4.02
CA ILE A 565 4.27 70.19 4.81
C ILE A 565 2.88 69.70 4.30
N LYS A 566 1.83 69.32 5.07
CA LYS A 566 1.09 69.79 6.30
C LYS A 566 -0.03 70.82 6.02
N VAL A 567 -1.22 70.78 6.66
CA VAL A 567 -1.91 69.72 7.47
C VAL A 567 -3.16 69.16 6.75
N ASP A 568 -4.47 69.43 6.94
CA ASP A 568 -5.36 70.13 7.92
C ASP A 568 -6.79 69.52 7.76
N GLU A 569 -7.35 68.80 8.75
CA GLU A 569 -8.50 69.14 9.66
C GLU A 569 -9.92 69.27 9.05
N LEU A 570 -11.04 68.93 9.73
CA LEU A 570 -11.30 68.41 11.10
C LEU A 570 -11.80 66.92 11.01
N GLY A 571 -12.45 66.19 11.95
CA GLY A 571 -12.98 66.31 13.33
C GLY A 571 -14.17 65.32 13.53
N ASP A 572 -14.77 65.06 14.70
CA ASP A 572 -14.44 65.28 16.13
C ASP A 572 -15.44 64.48 17.03
N MET A 573 -15.25 64.45 18.36
CA MET A 573 -16.16 64.03 19.46
C MET A 573 -16.43 62.52 19.71
N ALA A 574 -16.51 62.00 20.95
CA ALA A 574 -16.04 62.39 22.32
C ALA A 574 -16.37 61.24 23.31
N GLU A 575 -15.73 61.00 24.48
CA GLU A 575 -14.46 61.49 25.07
C GLU A 575 -13.54 60.26 25.33
N GLY A 576 -13.03 59.78 26.49
CA GLY A 576 -12.90 60.24 27.89
C GLY A 576 -12.99 59.08 28.91
N THR A 577 -12.22 58.94 30.00
CA THR A 577 -10.99 59.60 30.53
C THR A 577 -10.20 58.55 31.40
N ARG A 578 -9.19 58.76 32.27
CA ARG A 578 -8.50 59.92 32.91
C ARG A 578 -7.19 59.44 33.60
N ALA A 579 -6.13 60.28 33.61
CA ALA A 579 -5.09 60.40 34.68
C ALA A 579 -4.12 59.20 34.97
N VAL A 580 -2.86 59.34 35.46
CA VAL A 580 -1.97 60.51 35.70
C VAL A 580 -0.49 60.08 35.94
N LEU A 581 0.50 60.87 35.45
CA LEU A 581 1.95 60.95 35.86
C LEU A 581 2.85 59.67 35.78
N SER A 582 4.19 59.73 35.59
CA SER A 582 5.12 60.82 35.20
C SER A 582 6.53 60.34 34.80
N ARG A 583 7.12 60.96 33.76
CA ARG A 583 8.49 61.56 33.60
C ARG A 583 9.75 60.86 34.20
N SER A 584 10.98 60.99 33.64
CA SER A 584 11.48 61.51 32.34
C SER A 584 13.04 61.49 32.25
N ARG A 585 13.60 61.44 31.02
CA ARG A 585 14.94 61.99 30.60
C ARG A 585 16.22 61.41 31.26
N SER A 586 17.43 61.58 30.71
CA SER A 586 17.89 61.64 29.30
C SER A 586 19.43 61.47 29.20
N ASP A 587 19.92 61.27 27.97
CA ASP A 587 21.25 61.63 27.46
C ASP A 587 22.55 60.82 27.76
N HIS A 588 23.29 60.66 26.65
CA HIS A 588 24.76 60.65 26.48
C HIS A 588 25.66 59.44 26.84
N SER A 589 26.47 59.12 25.81
CA SER A 589 27.90 58.75 25.83
C SER A 589 28.36 57.28 25.65
N VAL A 590 29.18 57.17 24.60
CA VAL A 590 30.10 56.10 24.16
C VAL A 590 30.68 55.19 25.25
N GLY A 591 30.62 53.86 25.03
CA GLY A 591 31.38 52.88 25.81
C GLY A 591 31.54 51.50 25.14
N ARG A 592 32.71 51.20 24.55
CA ARG A 592 33.00 49.87 23.99
C ARG A 592 33.27 48.83 25.10
N LYS A 593 32.40 47.82 25.28
CA LYS A 593 32.76 46.53 25.87
C LYS A 593 32.10 45.37 25.12
N ARG A 594 32.90 44.39 24.68
CA ARG A 594 32.41 43.11 24.16
C ARG A 594 31.90 42.25 25.32
N VAL A 595 30.62 41.91 25.35
CA VAL A 595 30.10 40.84 26.23
C VAL A 595 30.10 39.54 25.43
N ARG A 596 30.91 38.58 25.86
CA ARG A 596 31.00 37.25 25.22
C ARG A 596 30.02 36.32 25.92
N VAL A 597 28.77 36.30 25.47
CA VAL A 597 27.75 35.39 26.00
C VAL A 597 28.15 33.95 25.65
N ILE A 598 28.50 33.17 26.67
CA ILE A 598 28.64 31.71 26.58
C ILE A 598 27.35 31.15 27.18
N LEU A 599 26.51 30.55 26.33
CA LEU A 599 25.38 29.75 26.80
C LEU A 599 25.90 28.34 27.10
N SER A 600 25.72 27.87 28.34
CA SER A 600 25.95 26.47 28.70
C SER A 600 24.81 25.61 28.16
N ASP A 601 25.12 24.66 27.29
CA ASP A 601 24.15 23.68 26.78
C ASP A 601 24.14 22.47 27.73
N ASP A 602 23.40 22.59 28.83
CA ASP A 602 23.32 21.56 29.87
C ASP A 602 22.62 20.28 29.35
N GLU A 603 23.43 19.34 28.85
CA GLU A 603 23.05 17.93 28.69
C GLU A 603 23.58 17.10 29.86
N SER A 604 22.77 17.00 30.92
CA SER A 604 22.89 15.93 31.92
C SER A 604 21.51 15.33 32.16
N ASP A 605 21.24 14.17 31.53
CA ASP A 605 20.05 13.33 31.77
C ASP A 605 20.11 12.00 30.97
N GLU A 606 21.15 11.20 31.22
CA GLU A 606 21.26 9.81 30.71
C GLU A 606 21.45 8.83 31.87
N ASN A 607 20.35 8.56 32.60
CA ASN A 607 20.31 7.50 33.60
C ASN A 607 20.32 6.12 32.94
N HIS A 608 21.48 5.45 32.98
CA HIS A 608 21.61 4.03 32.65
C HIS A 608 21.05 3.15 33.78
N GLU A 609 19.89 2.52 33.57
CA GLU A 609 19.42 1.44 34.45
C GLU A 609 20.18 0.12 34.16
N ASN A 610 21.42 0.01 34.68
CA ASN A 610 22.14 -1.25 34.79
C ASN A 610 21.72 -1.99 36.07
N VAL A 611 20.73 -2.88 35.97
CA VAL A 611 20.21 -3.64 37.12
C VAL A 611 21.07 -4.88 37.38
N GLN A 612 21.97 -4.82 38.38
CA GLN A 612 22.62 -6.04 38.90
C GLN A 612 22.97 -5.99 40.40
N PHE A 613 22.08 -6.60 41.21
CA PHE A 613 22.29 -7.19 42.54
C PHE A 613 23.11 -6.47 43.64
N LYS A 614 22.45 -6.26 44.80
CA LYS A 614 22.79 -7.00 46.04
C LYS A 614 21.70 -6.96 47.13
N LYS A 615 21.81 -7.88 48.09
CA LYS A 615 21.02 -8.03 49.34
C LYS A 615 21.45 -6.93 50.35
N THR A 616 20.74 -6.55 51.41
CA THR A 616 20.04 -7.31 52.48
C THR A 616 19.11 -6.38 53.32
N SER A 617 18.14 -6.96 54.06
CA SER A 617 17.60 -6.55 55.41
C SER A 617 17.32 -5.06 55.73
N THR A 618 16.20 -4.64 56.33
CA THR A 618 15.44 -5.24 57.47
C THR A 618 13.95 -4.85 57.49
N SER A 619 13.10 -5.68 58.11
CA SER A 619 11.76 -5.32 58.68
C SER A 619 11.94 -4.84 60.16
N PRO A 620 10.93 -4.57 61.03
CA PRO A 620 9.47 -4.75 61.00
C PRO A 620 8.73 -3.39 60.87
N ALA A 621 7.42 -3.17 61.08
CA ALA A 621 6.27 -3.96 61.56
C ALA A 621 4.99 -3.32 60.94
N ASP A 622 3.78 -3.88 60.93
CA ASP A 622 3.23 -5.20 61.31
C ASP A 622 1.86 -5.36 60.55
N SER A 623 0.88 -6.25 60.80
CA SER A 623 0.58 -7.16 61.92
C SER A 623 -0.09 -8.49 61.45
N MET A 624 -1.27 -8.84 61.97
CA MET A 624 -2.04 -10.09 61.80
C MET A 624 -3.51 -9.77 61.45
N SER A 625 -4.41 -10.68 61.03
CA SER A 625 -4.50 -12.13 61.29
C SER A 625 -5.30 -12.87 60.17
N VAL A 626 -4.95 -14.10 59.76
CA VAL A 626 -5.52 -15.42 60.20
C VAL A 626 -7.04 -15.56 59.94
N SER A 627 -7.59 -16.65 59.37
CA SER A 627 -7.12 -18.03 59.15
C SER A 627 -7.51 -18.61 57.77
N ALA A 628 -6.84 -19.69 57.36
CA ALA A 628 -7.32 -20.62 56.33
C ALA A 628 -8.10 -21.80 56.97
N ASP A 629 -8.78 -22.63 56.16
CA ASP A 629 -9.04 -24.02 56.52
C ASP A 629 -9.09 -24.93 55.27
N HIS A 630 -8.97 -26.25 55.47
CA HIS A 630 -8.86 -27.27 54.42
C HIS A 630 -10.14 -28.11 54.27
N GLY A 631 -10.41 -28.61 53.06
CA GLY A 631 -11.42 -29.63 52.79
C GLY A 631 -11.22 -30.28 51.42
N ALA A 632 -11.29 -31.62 51.35
CA ALA A 632 -11.07 -32.40 50.14
C ALA A 632 -11.97 -33.65 50.09
N SER A 633 -12.05 -34.29 48.92
CA SER A 633 -12.79 -35.56 48.63
C SER A 633 -14.33 -35.48 48.68
N SER A 634 -15.12 -36.35 48.02
CA SER A 634 -14.88 -37.14 46.79
C SER A 634 -16.18 -37.78 46.25
N SER A 635 -16.20 -38.07 44.94
CA SER A 635 -16.82 -39.26 44.29
C SER A 635 -18.35 -39.52 44.28
N ARG A 636 -18.87 -39.52 43.03
CA ARG A 636 -19.63 -40.60 42.35
C ARG A 636 -21.18 -40.75 42.45
N ASN A 637 -21.67 -41.36 41.35
CA ASN A 637 -23.00 -41.91 41.03
C ASN A 637 -24.11 -40.86 40.80
N GLN A 638 -24.82 -40.80 39.65
CA GLN A 638 -25.53 -41.79 38.81
C GLN A 638 -26.98 -42.06 39.25
N ASP A 639 -27.93 -41.41 38.58
CA ASP A 639 -29.24 -41.95 38.14
C ASP A 639 -29.79 -41.01 37.03
N THR A 640 -29.96 -41.45 35.78
CA THR A 640 -31.08 -42.22 35.16
C THR A 640 -32.34 -41.39 34.81
N LEU A 641 -32.41 -41.04 33.51
CA LEU A 641 -33.60 -40.91 32.65
C LEU A 641 -34.89 -40.23 33.20
N GLN A 642 -35.25 -39.10 32.58
CA GLN A 642 -36.54 -39.05 31.88
C GLN A 642 -36.46 -38.18 30.61
N VAL A 643 -37.23 -38.57 29.59
CA VAL A 643 -37.35 -37.88 28.30
C VAL A 643 -38.62 -37.05 28.30
N ASN A 644 -38.55 -35.80 27.84
CA ASN A 644 -39.70 -35.07 27.33
C ASN A 644 -39.29 -34.28 26.08
N GLN A 645 -40.03 -34.47 24.99
CA GLN A 645 -39.81 -33.79 23.71
C GLN A 645 -40.75 -32.59 23.59
N THR A 646 -40.24 -31.38 23.38
CA THR A 646 -41.04 -30.26 22.85
C THR A 646 -40.20 -29.31 21.99
N ARG A 647 -40.38 -29.44 20.67
CA ARG A 647 -40.24 -28.39 19.65
C ARG A 647 -38.92 -27.60 19.62
N ASP A 648 -37.98 -28.09 18.81
CA ASP A 648 -36.92 -27.26 18.25
C ASP A 648 -37.49 -26.14 17.36
N ALA A 649 -36.87 -24.95 17.45
CA ALA A 649 -36.96 -23.89 16.45
C ALA A 649 -35.52 -23.47 16.11
N PRO A 650 -35.06 -23.60 14.85
CA PRO A 650 -33.66 -23.39 14.51
C PRO A 650 -33.33 -21.89 14.38
N TYR A 651 -32.67 -21.33 15.39
CA TYR A 651 -31.95 -20.06 15.28
C TYR A 651 -30.55 -20.31 14.70
N PRO A 652 -30.17 -19.67 13.58
CA PRO A 652 -28.79 -19.65 13.12
C PRO A 652 -27.92 -18.82 14.09
N ALA A 653 -26.71 -19.29 14.38
CA ALA A 653 -25.69 -18.49 15.05
C ALA A 653 -24.93 -17.65 14.01
N GLU A 654 -24.70 -16.37 14.29
CA GLU A 654 -23.99 -15.47 13.37
C GLU A 654 -22.47 -15.61 13.53
N GLU A 655 -21.77 -15.99 12.46
CA GLU A 655 -20.31 -16.08 12.43
C GLU A 655 -19.69 -14.73 12.05
N SER A 656 -18.62 -14.33 12.75
CA SER A 656 -18.04 -12.99 12.58
C SER A 656 -17.09 -12.93 11.37
N ILE A 657 -17.16 -11.83 10.63
CA ILE A 657 -16.52 -11.64 9.31
C ILE A 657 -14.99 -11.49 9.44
N CYS A 658 -14.25 -12.58 9.21
CA CYS A 658 -12.84 -12.60 8.82
C CYS A 658 -12.44 -13.98 8.24
N SER A 659 -12.60 -14.14 6.92
CA SER A 659 -11.96 -15.13 6.03
C SER A 659 -12.70 -15.17 4.69
N PHE A 660 -12.01 -15.57 3.62
CA PHE A 660 -12.60 -16.04 2.36
C PHE A 660 -12.36 -17.55 2.24
N LYS A 661 -13.33 -18.29 1.70
CA LYS A 661 -13.24 -19.72 1.36
C LYS A 661 -14.30 -20.16 0.36
N SER A 662 -13.92 -20.39 -0.90
CA SER A 662 -14.62 -21.32 -1.80
C SER A 662 -13.73 -22.55 -2.04
N SER A 663 -14.23 -23.61 -2.69
CA SER A 663 -13.40 -24.67 -3.31
C SER A 663 -14.25 -25.80 -3.93
N SER A 664 -13.84 -26.30 -5.09
CA SER A 664 -14.33 -27.55 -5.70
C SER A 664 -13.39 -28.01 -6.84
N PRO A 665 -13.44 -29.28 -7.30
CA PRO A 665 -13.84 -30.52 -6.64
C PRO A 665 -12.67 -31.54 -6.57
N ILE A 666 -12.85 -32.65 -5.85
CA ILE A 666 -11.87 -33.76 -5.79
C ILE A 666 -12.55 -35.07 -6.23
N ASP A 667 -11.91 -35.81 -7.14
CA ASP A 667 -12.27 -37.18 -7.48
C ASP A 667 -11.56 -38.21 -6.57
N HIS A 668 -12.21 -39.34 -6.30
CA HIS A 668 -11.79 -40.28 -5.25
C HIS A 668 -11.02 -41.51 -5.78
N ALA A 669 -9.82 -41.75 -5.23
CA ALA A 669 -9.33 -43.10 -4.93
C ALA A 669 -8.19 -43.09 -3.89
N PHE A 670 -8.37 -43.79 -2.76
CA PHE A 670 -7.50 -44.91 -2.34
C PHE A 670 -7.97 -45.55 -1.03
N GLU A 671 -7.67 -46.83 -0.84
CA GLU A 671 -8.09 -47.64 0.31
C GLU A 671 -7.01 -47.75 1.39
N GLY A 672 -7.44 -47.78 2.66
CA GLY A 672 -7.10 -48.86 3.59
C GLY A 672 -5.69 -48.94 4.24
N ILE A 673 -5.70 -48.84 5.58
CA ILE A 673 -4.76 -49.50 6.53
C ILE A 673 -3.32 -48.91 6.56
N GLY A 674 -2.69 -48.66 7.72
CA GLY A 674 -3.14 -48.69 9.11
C GLY A 674 -2.07 -49.16 10.11
N LEU A 675 -1.81 -48.38 11.16
CA LEU A 675 -0.86 -48.65 12.29
C LEU A 675 0.64 -48.64 11.89
N GLY A 676 1.62 -48.31 12.76
CA GLY A 676 1.53 -47.69 14.09
C GLY A 676 2.88 -47.67 14.87
N ALA A 677 3.07 -46.65 15.71
CA ALA A 677 3.95 -46.56 16.89
C ALA A 677 5.50 -46.76 16.83
N SER A 678 6.20 -45.85 17.54
CA SER A 678 7.46 -46.05 18.31
C SER A 678 8.81 -46.27 17.56
N SER A 679 10.01 -45.98 18.13
CA SER A 679 10.44 -45.01 19.16
C SER A 679 11.98 -44.98 19.33
N ALA A 680 12.59 -43.79 19.56
CA ALA A 680 13.96 -43.54 20.08
C ALA A 680 15.17 -44.06 19.25
N GLY A 681 16.40 -43.51 19.37
CA GLY A 681 16.86 -42.29 20.04
C GLY A 681 18.38 -42.24 20.30
N LYS A 682 18.92 -41.05 20.63
CA LYS A 682 20.32 -40.70 21.07
C LYS A 682 21.43 -40.69 20.00
N GLY A 683 22.32 -39.68 20.10
CA GLY A 683 23.67 -39.63 19.46
C GLY A 683 24.77 -40.19 20.41
N PRO A 684 26.07 -39.74 20.41
CA PRO A 684 26.55 -38.40 19.96
C PRO A 684 28.01 -38.28 19.37
N THR A 685 28.41 -37.04 19.00
CA THR A 685 29.78 -36.43 19.02
C THR A 685 31.02 -37.04 18.32
N SER A 686 31.80 -36.20 17.59
CA SER A 686 33.21 -35.84 17.92
C SER A 686 33.81 -34.77 16.95
N LYS A 687 35.14 -34.61 16.82
CA LYS A 687 35.85 -33.38 16.34
C LYS A 687 37.06 -33.65 15.39
N SER A 688 37.63 -32.57 14.82
CA SER A 688 39.05 -32.35 14.42
C SER A 688 39.46 -32.59 12.94
N ALA A 689 40.59 -32.09 12.40
CA ALA A 689 41.13 -30.70 12.25
C ALA A 689 42.43 -30.66 11.37
N ALA A 690 42.66 -29.55 10.64
CA ALA A 690 43.93 -29.17 9.94
C ALA A 690 44.42 -30.12 8.79
N SER A 691 45.47 -29.86 7.96
CA SER A 691 46.52 -28.81 7.85
C SER A 691 47.21 -28.81 6.45
N PHE A 692 47.64 -27.63 5.91
CA PHE A 692 48.87 -27.33 5.10
C PHE A 692 49.27 -28.20 3.85
N SER A 693 50.02 -27.76 2.80
CA SER A 693 50.47 -26.46 2.24
C SER A 693 51.34 -26.65 0.95
N LYS A 694 51.66 -25.56 0.20
CA LYS A 694 52.80 -25.39 -0.78
C LYS A 694 52.73 -26.15 -2.13
N LEU A 695 53.37 -25.74 -3.26
CA LEU A 695 53.85 -24.43 -3.81
C LEU A 695 54.24 -24.60 -5.32
N SER A 696 54.73 -23.52 -5.96
CA SER A 696 55.55 -23.40 -7.21
C SER A 696 54.93 -23.47 -8.62
N THR A 697 54.94 -22.30 -9.28
CA THR A 697 55.08 -21.98 -10.74
C THR A 697 56.56 -22.16 -11.21
N PRO A 698 56.97 -22.04 -12.51
CA PRO A 698 56.43 -21.26 -13.67
C PRO A 698 56.28 -22.06 -15.00
N GLY A 699 55.85 -21.49 -16.14
CA GLY A 699 55.26 -20.17 -16.42
C GLY A 699 55.78 -19.49 -17.70
N SER A 700 54.89 -19.13 -18.65
CA SER A 700 55.16 -18.23 -19.79
C SER A 700 53.88 -17.71 -20.48
N ASN A 701 53.93 -16.45 -20.89
CA ASN A 701 53.08 -15.63 -21.79
C ASN A 701 52.16 -16.39 -22.79
N SER A 702 51.04 -15.83 -23.28
CA SER A 702 50.77 -14.39 -23.52
C SER A 702 49.29 -13.99 -23.67
N LEU A 703 49.05 -12.67 -23.57
CA LEU A 703 47.89 -11.88 -24.01
C LEU A 703 46.61 -11.92 -23.15
N ASN A 704 45.97 -10.75 -23.05
CA ASN A 704 44.79 -10.48 -22.25
C ASN A 704 43.55 -10.41 -23.15
N GLU A 705 42.39 -10.77 -22.60
CA GLU A 705 41.20 -9.93 -22.74
C GLU A 705 40.31 -10.06 -21.49
N SER A 706 39.38 -9.14 -21.30
CA SER A 706 38.91 -8.76 -19.95
C SER A 706 37.84 -9.66 -19.35
N GLN A 707 38.05 -10.04 -18.08
CA GLN A 707 37.03 -10.58 -17.19
C GLN A 707 36.00 -9.50 -16.79
N ASN A 708 34.74 -9.88 -16.57
CA ASN A 708 33.90 -9.33 -15.49
C ASN A 708 32.56 -10.09 -15.32
N ALA A 709 32.58 -11.21 -14.60
CA ALA A 709 31.40 -11.80 -13.94
C ALA A 709 31.84 -12.91 -12.97
N VAL A 710 32.01 -12.60 -11.68
CA VAL A 710 32.22 -13.59 -10.62
C VAL A 710 31.20 -13.35 -9.52
N GLY A 711 30.26 -14.28 -9.36
CA GLY A 711 29.28 -14.24 -8.27
C GLY A 711 29.86 -14.74 -6.94
N SER A 712 29.24 -14.32 -5.83
CA SER A 712 29.46 -14.91 -4.51
C SER A 712 28.72 -16.25 -4.40
N GLN A 713 29.46 -17.33 -4.14
CA GLN A 713 28.86 -18.65 -3.89
C GLN A 713 28.33 -18.76 -2.46
N SER A 714 27.02 -18.91 -2.30
CA SER A 714 26.44 -19.63 -1.15
C SER A 714 26.22 -21.09 -1.55
N LYS A 715 26.75 -22.02 -0.73
CA LYS A 715 26.34 -23.43 -0.80
C LYS A 715 25.17 -23.60 0.15
N ASP A 716 23.99 -23.89 -0.39
CA ASP A 716 22.92 -24.74 0.15
C ASP A 716 21.60 -24.52 -0.62
N ALA A 717 21.45 -25.21 -1.76
CA ALA A 717 20.17 -25.44 -2.45
C ALA A 717 20.33 -26.50 -3.55
N ASP A 718 19.48 -27.53 -3.55
CA ASP A 718 19.37 -28.47 -4.68
C ASP A 718 18.62 -27.81 -5.85
N ASN A 719 19.34 -27.03 -6.66
CA ASN A 719 18.77 -26.35 -7.82
C ASN A 719 18.45 -27.34 -8.94
N HIS A 720 17.16 -27.55 -9.21
CA HIS A 720 16.63 -28.50 -10.19
C HIS A 720 16.70 -27.94 -11.63
N PHE A 721 17.91 -27.60 -12.09
CA PHE A 721 18.14 -27.17 -13.46
C PHE A 721 18.18 -28.35 -14.44
N TRP A 722 17.44 -28.22 -15.54
CA TRP A 722 17.43 -29.14 -16.68
C TRP A 722 18.36 -28.65 -17.77
N ALA A 723 19.12 -29.57 -18.38
CA ALA A 723 20.05 -29.26 -19.47
C ALA A 723 19.49 -29.71 -20.82
N PHE A 724 19.29 -28.78 -21.74
CA PHE A 724 18.80 -29.02 -23.09
C PHE A 724 19.94 -28.87 -24.09
N ARG A 725 20.27 -29.95 -24.82
CA ARG A 725 21.35 -29.98 -25.81
C ARG A 725 20.82 -29.70 -27.20
N ILE A 726 21.23 -28.57 -27.78
CA ILE A 726 20.89 -28.16 -29.14
C ILE A 726 22.17 -28.20 -29.97
N GLY A 727 22.40 -29.34 -30.63
CA GLY A 727 23.66 -29.60 -31.35
C GLY A 727 24.87 -29.53 -30.41
N GLY A 728 25.71 -28.50 -30.59
CA GLY A 728 26.88 -28.23 -29.74
C GLY A 728 26.63 -27.32 -28.53
N HIS A 729 25.42 -26.78 -28.36
CA HIS A 729 25.08 -25.83 -27.29
C HIS A 729 24.29 -26.49 -26.17
N LEU A 730 24.40 -25.93 -24.96
CA LEU A 730 23.70 -26.39 -23.75
C LEU A 730 22.91 -25.22 -23.12
N VAL A 731 21.59 -25.31 -23.21
CA VAL A 731 20.63 -24.40 -22.58
C VAL A 731 20.24 -24.96 -21.21
N TYR A 732 20.14 -24.10 -20.19
CA TYR A 732 19.71 -24.49 -18.85
C TYR A 732 18.40 -23.79 -18.47
N LEU A 733 17.42 -24.54 -17.97
CA LEU A 733 16.13 -24.03 -17.47
C LEU A 733 15.86 -24.56 -16.06
N ASP A 734 15.22 -23.76 -15.19
CA ASP A 734 14.71 -24.22 -13.90
C ASP A 734 13.46 -25.07 -14.12
N GLY A 735 13.47 -26.33 -13.67
CA GLY A 735 12.33 -27.24 -13.78
C GLY A 735 11.06 -26.77 -13.06
N ARG A 736 11.17 -25.79 -12.15
CA ARG A 736 10.02 -25.15 -11.49
C ARG A 736 9.38 -24.06 -12.35
N ALA A 737 10.11 -23.46 -13.29
CA ALA A 737 9.61 -22.37 -14.12
C ALA A 737 8.65 -22.86 -15.23
N CYS A 738 8.75 -24.14 -15.61
CA CYS A 738 7.94 -24.74 -16.68
C CYS A 738 6.57 -25.27 -16.19
N VAL A 739 6.15 -24.93 -14.97
CA VAL A 739 4.86 -25.33 -14.37
C VAL A 739 4.04 -24.07 -14.04
N HIS A 740 3.10 -23.74 -14.91
CA HIS A 740 2.07 -22.72 -14.67
C HIS A 740 0.70 -23.41 -14.55
N GLU A 741 -0.19 -22.86 -13.71
CA GLU A 741 -1.64 -23.16 -13.67
C GLU A 741 -2.03 -24.66 -13.62
N GLY A 742 -1.21 -25.47 -12.94
CA GLY A 742 -1.51 -26.89 -12.65
C GLY A 742 -1.34 -27.87 -13.82
N ALA A 743 -1.05 -27.40 -15.03
CA ALA A 743 -0.87 -28.25 -16.22
C ALA A 743 0.47 -27.95 -16.94
N PHE A 744 1.44 -28.84 -16.80
CA PHE A 744 2.70 -28.77 -17.55
C PHE A 744 2.46 -29.03 -19.04
N SER A 745 2.79 -28.05 -19.89
CA SER A 745 2.69 -28.17 -21.34
C SER A 745 4.08 -28.34 -21.97
N ILE A 746 4.24 -29.40 -22.77
CA ILE A 746 5.46 -29.66 -23.55
C ILE A 746 5.70 -28.55 -24.58
N ASP A 747 4.64 -27.97 -25.15
CA ASP A 747 4.78 -26.88 -26.12
C ASP A 747 5.17 -25.55 -25.45
N SER A 748 4.74 -25.31 -24.21
CA SER A 748 5.29 -24.21 -23.40
C SER A 748 6.80 -24.39 -23.15
N LEU A 749 7.23 -25.61 -22.77
CA LEU A 749 8.65 -25.93 -22.61
C LEU A 749 9.45 -25.73 -23.90
N LYS A 750 8.93 -26.13 -25.07
CA LYS A 750 9.57 -25.87 -26.38
C LYS A 750 9.81 -24.38 -26.60
N VAL A 751 8.83 -23.52 -26.30
CA VAL A 751 8.96 -22.06 -26.43
C VAL A 751 9.99 -21.49 -25.46
N GLU A 752 10.04 -21.96 -24.21
CA GLU A 752 11.08 -21.53 -23.26
C GLU A 752 12.49 -21.90 -23.73
N VAL A 753 12.68 -23.13 -24.22
CA VAL A 753 13.94 -23.60 -24.80
C VAL A 753 14.32 -22.77 -26.04
N ALA A 754 13.35 -22.45 -26.90
CA ALA A 754 13.55 -21.60 -28.07
C ALA A 754 14.04 -20.19 -27.70
N CYS A 755 13.36 -19.55 -26.75
CA CYS A 755 13.66 -18.19 -26.31
C CYS A 755 15.05 -18.10 -25.65
N VAL A 756 15.39 -19.02 -24.74
CA VAL A 756 16.69 -18.99 -24.06
C VAL A 756 17.83 -19.39 -25.01
N TYR A 757 17.60 -20.29 -25.98
CA TYR A 757 18.59 -20.56 -27.03
C TYR A 757 18.84 -19.35 -27.92
N TYR A 758 17.79 -18.59 -28.30
CA TYR A 758 17.93 -17.37 -29.11
C TYR A 758 18.77 -16.27 -28.43
N LEU A 759 18.82 -16.23 -27.10
CA LEU A 759 19.73 -15.34 -26.37
C LEU A 759 21.20 -15.83 -26.40
N GLN A 760 21.45 -17.10 -26.67
CA GLN A 760 22.78 -17.74 -26.65
C GLN A 760 23.44 -17.97 -28.02
N ILE A 761 22.70 -17.85 -29.13
CA ILE A 761 23.26 -17.97 -30.49
C ILE A 761 24.16 -16.78 -30.88
N SER A 762 25.03 -17.00 -31.86
CA SER A 762 25.92 -15.97 -32.42
C SER A 762 25.18 -14.86 -33.17
N ASP A 763 25.78 -13.68 -33.18
CA ASP A 763 25.15 -12.45 -33.67
C ASP A 763 24.75 -12.50 -35.15
N GLU A 764 25.43 -13.28 -35.99
CA GLU A 764 25.05 -13.46 -37.41
C GLU A 764 23.65 -14.06 -37.61
N LYS A 765 23.16 -14.88 -36.66
CA LYS A 765 21.81 -15.46 -36.70
C LYS A 765 20.80 -14.55 -36.01
N ARG A 766 21.15 -14.02 -34.83
CA ARG A 766 20.34 -13.04 -34.08
C ARG A 766 20.07 -11.78 -34.92
N ALA A 767 21.05 -11.25 -35.65
CA ALA A 767 20.90 -10.11 -36.53
C ALA A 767 19.91 -10.33 -37.71
N LYS A 768 19.60 -11.59 -38.05
CA LYS A 768 18.59 -11.94 -39.07
C LYS A 768 17.18 -12.11 -38.48
N GLY A 769 17.03 -12.03 -37.16
CA GLY A 769 15.74 -12.19 -36.47
C GLY A 769 15.12 -13.58 -36.62
N LEU A 770 15.95 -14.59 -36.95
CA LEU A 770 15.52 -15.98 -37.12
C LEU A 770 15.52 -16.69 -35.77
N LEU A 771 14.36 -17.17 -35.36
CA LEU A 771 14.15 -17.96 -34.14
C LEU A 771 13.88 -19.43 -34.48
N PRO A 772 14.35 -20.37 -33.65
CA PRO A 772 14.20 -21.80 -33.89
C PRO A 772 12.78 -22.27 -33.59
N ILE A 773 12.16 -23.04 -34.47
CA ILE A 773 11.05 -23.92 -34.11
C ILE A 773 11.66 -25.17 -33.45
N ILE A 774 11.39 -25.36 -32.16
CA ILE A 774 11.81 -26.55 -31.42
C ILE A 774 10.84 -27.70 -31.71
N GLY A 775 11.36 -28.80 -32.24
CA GLY A 775 10.61 -29.98 -32.63
C GLY A 775 10.57 -31.04 -31.53
N GLU A 776 11.08 -32.22 -31.84
CA GLU A 776 11.15 -33.34 -30.89
C GLU A 776 12.14 -33.07 -29.75
N LEU A 777 11.63 -33.11 -28.51
CA LEU A 777 12.43 -33.22 -27.29
C LEU A 777 12.68 -34.71 -27.01
N LYS A 778 13.95 -35.10 -26.81
CA LYS A 778 14.36 -36.50 -26.64
C LYS A 778 15.15 -36.74 -25.37
N PHE A 779 14.60 -37.52 -24.44
CA PHE A 779 15.32 -37.97 -23.24
C PHE A 779 15.78 -39.41 -23.42
N ARG A 780 17.10 -39.65 -23.30
CA ARG A 780 17.75 -40.96 -23.55
C ARG A 780 17.31 -41.63 -24.87
N GLY A 781 17.05 -40.84 -25.92
CA GLY A 781 16.64 -41.33 -27.24
C GLY A 781 15.15 -41.66 -27.41
N LYS A 782 14.31 -41.52 -26.37
CA LYS A 782 12.85 -41.55 -26.52
C LYS A 782 12.29 -40.14 -26.71
N VAL A 783 11.28 -39.99 -27.55
CA VAL A 783 10.48 -38.75 -27.63
C VAL A 783 9.74 -38.56 -26.31
N LEU A 784 9.62 -37.32 -25.89
CA LEU A 784 8.99 -36.92 -24.63
C LEU A 784 7.50 -36.61 -24.89
N GLU A 785 6.61 -37.46 -24.39
CA GLU A 785 5.16 -37.43 -24.68
C GLU A 785 4.30 -36.87 -23.53
N ASP A 786 4.78 -36.92 -22.28
CA ASP A 786 4.07 -36.40 -21.11
C ASP A 786 5.02 -35.79 -20.04
N ALA A 787 4.45 -35.03 -19.10
CA ALA A 787 5.21 -34.52 -17.95
C ALA A 787 5.66 -35.63 -16.98
N VAL A 788 4.91 -36.74 -16.96
CA VAL A 788 5.04 -37.80 -15.93
C VAL A 788 6.34 -38.59 -16.13
N SER A 789 6.71 -38.86 -17.37
CA SER A 789 7.99 -39.51 -17.75
C SER A 789 9.24 -38.72 -17.32
N ILE A 790 9.12 -37.43 -17.02
CA ILE A 790 10.23 -36.58 -16.55
C ILE A 790 10.53 -36.78 -15.05
N TYR A 791 9.48 -36.90 -14.22
CA TYR A 791 9.59 -36.83 -12.76
C TYR A 791 9.80 -38.18 -12.05
N TYR A 792 9.50 -39.31 -12.70
CA TYR A 792 9.50 -40.63 -12.05
C TYR A 792 10.88 -41.34 -11.95
N ASP A 793 11.94 -40.81 -12.57
CA ASP A 793 13.28 -41.47 -12.64
C ASP A 793 14.28 -40.92 -11.59
N ASP A 794 13.80 -40.56 -10.40
CA ASP A 794 14.54 -39.79 -9.39
C ASP A 794 15.48 -40.64 -8.50
N GLN A 795 16.07 -41.71 -9.05
CA GLN A 795 17.05 -42.59 -8.37
C GLN A 795 18.46 -42.55 -8.99
N LEU A 796 18.71 -41.71 -9.99
CA LEU A 796 20.01 -41.61 -10.65
C LEU A 796 20.76 -40.32 -10.30
N ALA A 797 22.06 -40.47 -10.04
CA ALA A 797 22.94 -39.43 -9.51
C ALA A 797 23.18 -38.27 -10.51
N SER A 798 23.86 -37.23 -10.03
CA SER A 798 24.00 -35.88 -10.61
C SER A 798 24.69 -35.76 -11.99
N GLU A 799 24.86 -36.84 -12.75
CA GLU A 799 25.50 -36.82 -14.07
C GLU A 799 24.46 -37.00 -15.19
N GLN A 800 24.09 -35.88 -15.80
CA GLN A 800 23.30 -35.76 -17.04
C GLN A 800 21.79 -36.09 -16.97
N LYS A 801 21.01 -35.28 -16.23
CA LYS A 801 19.60 -34.96 -16.59
C LYS A 801 19.60 -34.07 -17.86
N CYS A 802 19.97 -34.66 -19.00
CA CYS A 802 20.17 -33.97 -20.28
C CYS A 802 19.16 -34.44 -21.34
N VAL A 803 18.47 -33.50 -21.98
CA VAL A 803 17.49 -33.71 -23.05
C VAL A 803 18.12 -33.27 -24.37
N ASP A 804 18.16 -34.15 -25.37
CA ASP A 804 18.57 -33.80 -26.73
C ASP A 804 17.40 -33.14 -27.48
N VAL A 805 17.68 -32.07 -28.23
CA VAL A 805 16.65 -31.19 -28.81
C VAL A 805 16.85 -31.03 -30.32
N VAL A 806 15.79 -31.29 -31.08
CA VAL A 806 15.73 -31.05 -32.53
C VAL A 806 15.18 -29.64 -32.82
N ILE A 807 15.73 -28.97 -33.83
CA ILE A 807 15.15 -27.78 -34.44
C ILE A 807 14.58 -28.22 -35.78
N ASP A 808 13.29 -27.99 -36.00
CA ASP A 808 12.61 -28.42 -37.23
C ASP A 808 12.74 -27.38 -38.35
N ASP A 809 12.59 -26.07 -38.01
CA ASP A 809 12.74 -24.95 -38.95
C ASP A 809 13.10 -23.64 -38.22
N TRP A 810 13.21 -22.51 -38.94
CA TRP A 810 13.52 -21.18 -38.40
C TRP A 810 12.55 -20.10 -38.91
N VAL A 811 11.87 -19.40 -37.99
CA VAL A 811 10.88 -18.35 -38.28
C VAL A 811 11.46 -16.96 -38.02
N PRO A 812 11.30 -15.99 -38.94
CA PRO A 812 11.60 -14.59 -38.66
C PRO A 812 10.56 -13.97 -37.71
N LYS A 813 11.00 -13.34 -36.62
CA LYS A 813 10.17 -12.49 -35.74
C LYS A 813 10.84 -11.12 -35.60
N GLN A 814 10.41 -10.14 -36.39
CA GLN A 814 11.11 -8.85 -36.51
C GLN A 814 10.89 -7.99 -35.25
N LEU A 815 9.68 -7.97 -34.68
CA LEU A 815 9.40 -7.25 -33.43
C LEU A 815 10.20 -7.82 -32.23
N MET A 816 10.24 -9.15 -32.09
CA MET A 816 10.99 -9.82 -31.03
C MET A 816 12.51 -9.60 -31.16
N LYS A 817 13.04 -9.59 -32.39
CA LYS A 817 14.42 -9.20 -32.67
C LYS A 817 14.68 -7.74 -32.23
N LEU A 818 13.85 -6.79 -32.66
CA LEU A 818 14.00 -5.38 -32.29
C LEU A 818 14.00 -5.18 -30.77
N TYR A 819 13.10 -5.85 -30.05
CA TYR A 819 13.06 -5.82 -28.58
C TYR A 819 14.38 -6.29 -27.95
N VAL A 820 14.93 -7.42 -28.39
CA VAL A 820 16.23 -7.92 -27.89
C VAL A 820 17.38 -6.98 -28.28
N ASP A 821 17.39 -6.44 -29.50
CA ASP A 821 18.39 -5.45 -29.94
C ASP A 821 18.35 -4.17 -29.08
N PHE A 822 17.18 -3.73 -28.61
CA PHE A 822 17.06 -2.59 -27.70
C PHE A 822 17.41 -2.92 -26.24
N CYS A 823 17.10 -4.13 -25.75
CA CYS A 823 17.56 -4.60 -24.44
C CYS A 823 19.10 -4.63 -24.38
N MET A 824 19.75 -5.15 -25.42
CA MET A 824 21.21 -5.21 -25.52
C MET A 824 21.85 -3.81 -25.56
N LYS A 825 21.20 -2.81 -26.19
CA LYS A 825 21.67 -1.40 -26.20
C LYS A 825 21.51 -0.71 -24.85
N SER A 826 20.45 -1.02 -24.10
CA SER A 826 20.16 -0.46 -22.77
C SER A 826 20.88 -1.19 -21.63
N LEU A 827 21.56 -2.30 -21.94
CA LEU A 827 22.17 -3.23 -20.96
C LEU A 827 21.14 -3.88 -20.02
N GLU A 828 19.87 -3.92 -20.42
CA GLU A 828 18.79 -4.58 -19.68
C GLU A 828 18.65 -6.06 -20.08
N ALA A 829 18.27 -6.90 -19.11
CA ALA A 829 17.97 -8.30 -19.37
C ALA A 829 16.56 -8.45 -19.96
N PRO A 830 16.38 -9.09 -21.13
CA PRO A 830 15.06 -9.30 -21.73
C PRO A 830 14.10 -10.04 -20.78
N ASN A 831 12.87 -9.53 -20.66
CA ASN A 831 11.83 -10.13 -19.83
C ASN A 831 11.37 -11.48 -20.44
N LYS A 832 11.48 -12.56 -19.65
CA LYS A 832 11.17 -13.92 -20.10
C LYS A 832 9.71 -14.09 -20.54
N LYS A 833 8.72 -13.59 -19.77
CA LYS A 833 7.30 -13.66 -20.14
C LYS A 833 7.03 -12.92 -21.45
N LEU A 834 7.61 -11.73 -21.61
CA LEU A 834 7.47 -10.93 -22.82
C LEU A 834 8.10 -11.62 -24.04
N LEU A 835 9.29 -12.21 -23.91
CA LEU A 835 9.89 -13.03 -24.98
C LEU A 835 8.97 -14.21 -25.37
N THR A 836 8.42 -14.94 -24.41
CA THR A 836 7.48 -16.04 -24.67
C THR A 836 6.23 -15.56 -25.42
N LYS A 837 5.64 -14.42 -25.04
CA LYS A 837 4.49 -13.86 -25.78
C LYS A 837 4.86 -13.37 -27.18
N LEU A 838 5.99 -12.68 -27.36
CA LEU A 838 6.46 -12.21 -28.67
C LEU A 838 6.86 -13.35 -29.62
N TYR A 839 7.30 -14.49 -29.09
CA TYR A 839 7.51 -15.72 -29.87
C TYR A 839 6.17 -16.30 -30.37
N ASN A 840 5.17 -16.34 -29.48
CA ASN A 840 3.85 -16.96 -29.70
C ASN A 840 2.86 -16.14 -30.53
N LEU A 841 3.15 -14.88 -30.89
CA LEU A 841 2.30 -14.13 -31.83
C LEU A 841 2.15 -14.92 -33.14
N GLU A 842 0.95 -14.99 -33.71
CA GLU A 842 0.73 -15.75 -34.96
C GLU A 842 1.14 -14.93 -36.21
N VAL A 843 0.41 -15.05 -37.32
CA VAL A 843 0.91 -14.66 -38.66
C VAL A 843 0.88 -13.15 -38.91
N SER A 844 0.08 -12.38 -38.17
CA SER A 844 0.04 -10.91 -38.19
C SER A 844 0.94 -10.31 -37.11
N GLU A 845 2.08 -9.69 -37.49
CA GLU A 845 2.89 -8.88 -36.55
C GLU A 845 2.17 -7.58 -36.10
N ASP A 846 0.98 -7.29 -36.64
CA ASP A 846 0.17 -6.11 -36.34
C ASP A 846 -0.74 -6.29 -35.11
N GLU A 847 -0.86 -7.52 -34.59
CA GLU A 847 -1.66 -7.88 -33.42
C GLU A 847 -0.73 -8.27 -32.26
N ILE A 848 -0.61 -7.37 -31.28
CA ILE A 848 0.49 -7.39 -30.31
C ILE A 848 -0.08 -7.60 -28.91
N ILE A 849 -0.09 -8.86 -28.47
CA ILE A 849 -0.69 -9.31 -27.20
C ILE A 849 0.43 -9.58 -26.19
N VAL A 850 0.63 -8.66 -25.23
CA VAL A 850 1.75 -8.63 -24.28
C VAL A 850 1.30 -8.36 -22.82
N SER A 851 0.08 -8.79 -22.51
CA SER A 851 -0.52 -8.80 -21.18
C SER A 851 0.20 -9.69 -20.16
N ASP A 852 -0.02 -9.49 -18.85
CA ASP A 852 0.57 -10.27 -17.74
C ASP A 852 2.09 -10.52 -17.89
N CYS A 853 2.84 -9.55 -18.40
CA CYS A 853 4.29 -9.65 -18.50
C CYS A 853 5.02 -9.08 -17.27
N GLY A 854 4.28 -8.55 -16.29
CA GLY A 854 4.84 -7.90 -15.09
C GLY A 854 5.56 -6.59 -15.37
N LEU A 855 5.28 -5.95 -16.52
CA LEU A 855 6.01 -4.80 -17.04
C LEU A 855 5.72 -3.53 -16.23
N GLN A 856 6.74 -2.69 -16.05
CA GLN A 856 6.69 -1.39 -15.40
C GLN A 856 7.19 -0.30 -16.37
N ASP A 857 6.93 0.98 -16.07
CA ASP A 857 7.29 2.14 -16.93
C ASP A 857 8.78 2.22 -17.34
N MET A 858 9.67 1.58 -16.59
CA MET A 858 11.08 1.42 -16.95
C MET A 858 11.34 0.16 -17.79
N SER A 859 10.91 -1.02 -17.31
CA SER A 859 11.21 -2.31 -17.97
C SER A 859 10.51 -2.51 -19.32
N ILE A 860 9.56 -1.64 -19.68
CA ILE A 860 8.89 -1.65 -20.98
C ILE A 860 9.63 -0.79 -22.03
N VAL A 861 10.57 0.08 -21.65
CA VAL A 861 11.22 1.04 -22.57
C VAL A 861 11.82 0.35 -23.82
N PRO A 862 12.60 -0.75 -23.71
CA PRO A 862 13.16 -1.40 -24.89
C PRO A 862 12.11 -1.99 -25.83
N PHE A 863 10.91 -2.29 -25.30
CA PHE A 863 9.77 -2.77 -26.09
C PHE A 863 9.03 -1.62 -26.78
N LEU A 864 8.87 -0.47 -26.10
CA LEU A 864 8.30 0.73 -26.72
C LEU A 864 9.18 1.26 -27.86
N ASP A 865 10.52 1.25 -27.71
CA ASP A 865 11.44 1.61 -28.80
C ASP A 865 11.41 0.59 -29.97
N ALA A 866 11.15 -0.69 -29.67
CA ALA A 866 10.90 -1.70 -30.68
C ALA A 866 9.58 -1.45 -31.43
N LEU A 867 8.48 -1.11 -30.73
CA LEU A 867 7.21 -0.70 -31.34
C LEU A 867 7.35 0.56 -32.20
N ARG A 868 8.16 1.54 -31.77
CA ARG A 868 8.48 2.73 -32.57
C ARG A 868 9.19 2.42 -33.89
N SER A 869 9.94 1.31 -33.90
CA SER A 869 10.66 0.80 -35.07
C SER A 869 9.83 -0.21 -35.87
N HIS A 870 8.65 -0.59 -35.38
CA HIS A 870 7.72 -1.51 -36.02
C HIS A 870 6.81 -0.77 -36.99
N LYS A 871 6.30 -1.48 -38.01
CA LYS A 871 5.64 -0.81 -39.13
C LYS A 871 4.16 -0.55 -38.88
N THR A 872 3.44 -1.49 -38.29
CA THR A 872 1.98 -1.45 -38.21
C THR A 872 1.51 -2.04 -36.88
N ILE A 873 0.47 -1.44 -36.31
CA ILE A 873 -0.15 -1.86 -35.05
C ILE A 873 -1.65 -1.65 -35.24
N ALA A 874 -2.43 -2.74 -35.18
CA ALA A 874 -3.88 -2.76 -35.27
C ALA A 874 -4.52 -3.17 -33.93
N VAL A 875 -3.87 -4.08 -33.19
CA VAL A 875 -4.23 -4.44 -31.82
C VAL A 875 -2.99 -4.31 -30.94
N LEU A 876 -3.13 -3.64 -29.80
CA LEU A 876 -2.11 -3.58 -28.75
C LEU A 876 -2.76 -3.86 -27.39
N ASP A 877 -2.52 -5.06 -26.86
CA ASP A 877 -2.93 -5.46 -25.52
C ASP A 877 -1.72 -5.42 -24.57
N LEU A 878 -1.78 -4.49 -23.61
CA LEU A 878 -0.81 -4.25 -22.54
C LEU A 878 -1.42 -4.52 -21.16
N SER A 879 -2.56 -5.22 -21.08
CA SER A 879 -3.32 -5.42 -19.85
C SER A 879 -2.61 -6.25 -18.78
N HIS A 880 -3.09 -6.19 -17.54
CA HIS A 880 -2.53 -6.94 -16.40
C HIS A 880 -1.01 -6.71 -16.19
N ASN A 881 -0.54 -5.49 -16.44
CA ASN A 881 0.83 -5.07 -16.15
C ASN A 881 0.82 -3.99 -15.05
N LEU A 882 1.99 -3.41 -14.75
CA LEU A 882 2.16 -2.40 -13.70
C LEU A 882 2.47 -1.00 -14.29
N LEU A 883 1.93 -0.72 -15.49
CA LEU A 883 2.25 0.45 -16.30
C LEU A 883 1.54 1.70 -15.79
N GLY A 884 2.24 2.84 -15.82
CA GLY A 884 1.76 4.14 -15.40
C GLY A 884 1.68 5.14 -16.56
N ASN A 885 1.52 6.42 -16.22
CA ASN A 885 1.25 7.47 -17.20
C ASN A 885 2.39 7.65 -18.22
N GLN A 886 3.66 7.40 -17.83
CA GLN A 886 4.85 7.53 -18.68
C GLN A 886 4.83 6.55 -19.86
N THR A 887 4.25 5.36 -19.69
CA THR A 887 4.05 4.42 -20.80
C THR A 887 3.10 5.01 -21.85
N VAL A 888 2.01 5.67 -21.44
CA VAL A 888 1.00 6.21 -22.38
C VAL A 888 1.49 7.48 -23.08
N GLU A 889 2.31 8.30 -22.42
CA GLU A 889 3.08 9.39 -23.03
C GLU A 889 4.04 8.88 -24.12
N ARG A 890 4.80 7.82 -23.86
CA ARG A 890 5.65 7.18 -24.89
C ARG A 890 4.83 6.58 -26.03
N LEU A 891 3.67 5.97 -25.74
CA LEU A 891 2.75 5.49 -26.79
C LEU A 891 2.21 6.65 -27.65
N GLN A 892 1.82 7.78 -27.05
CA GLN A 892 1.46 9.01 -27.77
C GLN A 892 2.58 9.44 -28.72
N HIS A 893 3.85 9.45 -28.29
CA HIS A 893 4.98 9.76 -29.16
C HIS A 893 5.20 8.72 -30.27
N ILE A 894 4.96 7.42 -30.01
CA ILE A 894 5.03 6.36 -31.02
C ILE A 894 3.98 6.58 -32.10
N PHE A 895 2.70 6.70 -31.73
CA PHE A 895 1.62 6.90 -32.69
C PHE A 895 1.72 8.25 -33.41
N ALA A 896 2.11 9.33 -32.73
CA ALA A 896 2.31 10.64 -33.35
C ALA A 896 3.55 10.72 -34.29
N SER A 897 4.55 9.85 -34.11
CA SER A 897 5.67 9.72 -35.05
C SER A 897 5.48 8.62 -36.11
N SER A 898 4.34 7.91 -36.08
CA SER A 898 4.00 6.91 -37.10
C SER A 898 3.40 7.56 -38.34
N SER A 899 3.74 7.06 -39.53
CA SER A 899 3.18 7.49 -40.81
C SER A 899 1.79 6.89 -41.13
N HIS A 900 1.16 6.22 -40.16
CA HIS A 900 0.02 5.35 -40.39
C HIS A 900 -1.27 5.95 -39.82
N THR A 901 -1.90 6.78 -40.65
CA THR A 901 -3.16 7.49 -40.40
C THR A 901 -4.41 6.69 -40.83
N TYR A 902 -4.26 5.41 -41.16
CA TYR A 902 -5.35 4.55 -41.66
C TYR A 902 -5.38 3.20 -40.94
N GLY A 903 -6.58 2.59 -40.91
CA GLY A 903 -6.86 1.35 -40.21
C GLY A 903 -7.20 1.57 -38.74
N GLY A 904 -8.15 0.79 -38.21
CA GLY A 904 -8.55 0.85 -36.81
C GLY A 904 -7.42 0.58 -35.83
N LEU A 905 -7.67 0.92 -34.56
CA LEU A 905 -6.82 0.58 -33.43
C LEU A 905 -7.69 0.06 -32.28
N THR A 906 -7.42 -1.17 -31.85
CA THR A 906 -7.81 -1.69 -30.55
C THR A 906 -6.66 -1.47 -29.57
N LEU A 907 -6.90 -0.69 -28.53
CA LEU A 907 -5.93 -0.41 -27.48
C LEU A 907 -6.48 -0.90 -26.14
N ASP A 908 -5.88 -1.97 -25.61
CA ASP A 908 -6.22 -2.52 -24.31
C ASP A 908 -5.12 -2.23 -23.28
N LEU A 909 -5.52 -1.56 -22.21
CA LEU A 909 -4.70 -1.09 -21.10
C LEU A 909 -5.27 -1.54 -19.74
N HIS A 910 -6.21 -2.51 -19.70
CA HIS A 910 -6.91 -2.85 -18.47
C HIS A 910 -6.00 -3.42 -17.36
N CYS A 911 -6.41 -3.30 -16.10
CA CYS A 911 -5.66 -3.75 -14.93
C CYS A 911 -4.20 -3.23 -14.91
N ASN A 912 -4.02 -1.93 -15.10
CA ASN A 912 -2.74 -1.21 -14.98
C ASN A 912 -2.82 -0.11 -13.89
N ARG A 913 -1.80 0.74 -13.79
CA ARG A 913 -1.68 1.84 -12.80
C ARG A 913 -1.96 3.22 -13.40
N LEU A 914 -2.70 3.30 -14.51
CA LEU A 914 -2.96 4.56 -15.22
C LEU A 914 -3.86 5.51 -14.40
N GLY A 915 -3.56 6.81 -14.50
CA GLY A 915 -4.36 7.90 -13.92
C GLY A 915 -4.86 8.89 -14.97
N PRO A 916 -5.49 10.01 -14.55
CA PRO A 916 -6.08 11.00 -15.47
C PRO A 916 -5.11 11.54 -16.54
N THR A 917 -3.82 11.68 -16.22
CA THR A 917 -2.78 12.17 -17.15
C THR A 917 -2.61 11.25 -18.37
N ALA A 918 -2.80 9.94 -18.24
CA ALA A 918 -2.74 9.03 -19.39
C ALA A 918 -3.83 9.35 -20.44
N LEU A 919 -5.04 9.72 -19.99
CA LEU A 919 -6.14 10.06 -20.89
C LEU A 919 -5.97 11.45 -21.53
N PHE A 920 -5.24 12.36 -20.88
CA PHE A 920 -4.79 13.60 -21.50
C PHE A 920 -3.84 13.33 -22.69
N GLN A 921 -2.85 12.45 -22.52
CA GLN A 921 -1.93 12.10 -23.62
C GLN A 921 -2.64 11.40 -24.79
N ILE A 922 -3.70 10.62 -24.53
CA ILE A 922 -4.59 10.08 -25.58
C ILE A 922 -5.37 11.20 -26.28
N CYS A 923 -5.89 12.18 -25.53
CA CYS A 923 -6.64 13.31 -26.08
C CYS A 923 -5.80 14.21 -27.00
N GLU A 924 -4.51 14.39 -26.72
CA GLU A 924 -3.61 15.26 -27.51
C GLU A 924 -2.96 14.54 -28.70
N CYS A 925 -3.05 13.21 -28.79
CA CYS A 925 -2.56 12.45 -29.92
C CYS A 925 -3.61 12.34 -31.03
N ALA A 926 -3.56 13.24 -32.04
CA ALA A 926 -4.50 13.22 -33.17
C ALA A 926 -4.59 11.85 -33.87
N VAL A 927 -3.45 11.17 -34.06
CA VAL A 927 -3.39 9.84 -34.69
C VAL A 927 -4.09 8.76 -33.87
N LEU A 928 -4.07 8.85 -32.53
CA LEU A 928 -4.90 7.97 -31.69
C LEU A 928 -6.38 8.33 -31.81
N THR A 929 -6.75 9.61 -31.75
CA THR A 929 -8.17 9.99 -31.83
C THR A 929 -8.80 9.68 -33.19
N ASP A 930 -8.04 9.71 -34.28
CA ASP A 930 -8.55 9.37 -35.62
C ASP A 930 -8.66 7.85 -35.84
N ARG A 931 -7.93 7.01 -35.07
CA ARG A 931 -7.85 5.56 -35.26
C ARG A 931 -8.51 4.69 -34.18
N LEU A 932 -8.73 5.21 -32.98
CA LEU A 932 -9.27 4.41 -31.86
C LEU A 932 -10.70 3.92 -32.16
N GLU A 933 -10.84 2.60 -32.31
CA GLU A 933 -12.10 1.89 -32.48
C GLU A 933 -12.56 1.20 -31.20
N VAL A 934 -11.60 0.66 -30.44
CA VAL A 934 -11.81 0.00 -29.16
C VAL A 934 -10.80 0.53 -28.15
N LEU A 935 -11.28 1.00 -26.99
CA LEU A 935 -10.44 1.45 -25.88
C LEU A 935 -10.88 0.79 -24.58
N ASN A 936 -10.02 -0.08 -24.02
CA ASN A 936 -10.25 -0.70 -22.72
C ASN A 936 -9.28 -0.13 -21.68
N LEU A 937 -9.85 0.52 -20.67
CA LEU A 937 -9.16 1.18 -19.56
C LEU A 937 -9.58 0.58 -18.20
N SER A 938 -10.35 -0.51 -18.18
CA SER A 938 -10.95 -1.05 -16.96
C SER A 938 -9.89 -1.42 -15.89
N GLY A 939 -10.28 -1.38 -14.61
CA GLY A 939 -9.39 -1.69 -13.48
C GLY A 939 -8.23 -0.72 -13.24
N ASN A 940 -8.22 0.45 -13.91
CA ASN A 940 -7.20 1.49 -13.70
C ASN A 940 -7.60 2.52 -12.63
N ARG A 941 -6.62 3.30 -12.16
CA ARG A 941 -6.78 4.33 -11.11
C ARG A 941 -7.37 5.66 -11.63
N LEU A 942 -8.37 5.55 -12.52
CA LEU A 942 -9.05 6.72 -13.08
C LEU A 942 -10.09 7.25 -12.08
N THR A 943 -10.07 8.55 -11.80
CA THR A 943 -10.99 9.25 -10.89
C THR A 943 -11.79 10.31 -11.66
N ASP A 944 -12.77 10.96 -11.02
CA ASP A 944 -13.59 12.03 -11.64
C ASP A 944 -12.79 13.18 -12.29
N ALA A 945 -11.51 13.34 -11.96
CA ALA A 945 -10.59 14.24 -12.66
C ALA A 945 -10.43 13.90 -14.16
N CYS A 946 -10.63 12.65 -14.59
CA CYS A 946 -10.56 12.27 -16.00
C CYS A 946 -11.82 12.62 -16.81
N SER A 947 -12.89 13.12 -16.17
CA SER A 947 -14.20 13.30 -16.80
C SER A 947 -14.23 14.25 -18.00
N SER A 948 -13.35 15.24 -18.06
CA SER A 948 -13.14 16.09 -19.25
C SER A 948 -12.40 15.38 -20.38
N TYR A 949 -11.49 14.46 -20.07
CA TYR A 949 -10.76 13.68 -21.07
C TYR A 949 -11.65 12.58 -21.65
N LEU A 950 -12.46 11.88 -20.85
CA LEU A 950 -13.45 10.92 -21.37
C LEU A 950 -14.51 11.61 -22.27
N PHE A 951 -15.01 12.79 -21.89
CA PHE A 951 -15.85 13.62 -22.76
C PHE A 951 -15.13 13.97 -24.08
N THR A 952 -13.84 14.31 -24.01
CA THR A 952 -13.04 14.70 -25.18
C THR A 952 -12.73 13.50 -26.09
N ILE A 953 -12.46 12.31 -25.53
CA ILE A 953 -12.29 11.05 -26.26
C ILE A 953 -13.59 10.72 -27.01
N LEU A 954 -14.74 10.70 -26.32
CA LEU A 954 -16.05 10.44 -26.93
C LEU A 954 -16.43 11.46 -28.03
N LYS A 955 -15.91 12.69 -27.97
CA LYS A 955 -16.18 13.76 -28.94
C LYS A 955 -15.18 13.81 -30.11
N LYS A 956 -13.91 13.45 -29.89
CA LYS A 956 -12.87 13.42 -30.95
C LYS A 956 -12.88 12.09 -31.71
N CYS A 957 -13.05 10.96 -31.02
CA CYS A 957 -12.83 9.62 -31.59
C CYS A 957 -14.06 9.10 -32.35
N LYS A 958 -14.20 9.53 -33.61
CA LYS A 958 -15.37 9.20 -34.45
C LYS A 958 -15.53 7.72 -34.78
N ALA A 959 -14.46 6.93 -34.70
CA ALA A 959 -14.48 5.49 -34.96
C ALA A 959 -14.73 4.63 -33.70
N LEU A 960 -14.76 5.25 -32.50
CA LEU A 960 -14.79 4.54 -31.22
C LEU A 960 -16.15 3.87 -31.00
N TYR A 961 -16.26 2.59 -31.36
CA TYR A 961 -17.49 1.80 -31.20
C TYR A 961 -17.55 1.08 -29.85
N SER A 962 -16.43 0.92 -29.14
CA SER A 962 -16.35 0.27 -27.83
C SER A 962 -15.44 1.02 -26.84
N LEU A 963 -15.98 1.36 -25.67
CA LEU A 963 -15.25 1.97 -24.57
C LEU A 963 -15.55 1.23 -23.26
N ASN A 964 -14.51 0.75 -22.58
CA ASN A 964 -14.61 0.11 -21.27
C ASN A 964 -13.82 0.88 -20.20
N VAL A 965 -14.52 1.31 -19.15
CA VAL A 965 -13.98 1.99 -17.96
C VAL A 965 -14.49 1.35 -16.66
N GLU A 966 -14.90 0.07 -16.71
CA GLU A 966 -15.32 -0.69 -15.52
C GLU A 966 -14.23 -0.75 -14.44
N GLN A 967 -14.63 -0.95 -13.19
CA GLN A 967 -13.73 -1.05 -12.02
C GLN A 967 -12.80 0.17 -11.81
N CYS A 968 -13.04 1.29 -12.51
CA CYS A 968 -12.37 2.56 -12.27
C CYS A 968 -13.06 3.34 -11.14
N SER A 969 -12.34 4.27 -10.51
CA SER A 969 -12.84 5.10 -9.40
C SER A 969 -13.63 6.34 -9.88
N ILE A 970 -14.47 6.15 -10.91
CA ILE A 970 -15.32 7.19 -11.50
C ILE A 970 -16.70 7.22 -10.84
N THR A 971 -17.32 8.40 -10.72
CA THR A 971 -18.66 8.56 -10.12
C THR A 971 -19.72 8.91 -11.17
N SER A 972 -20.98 9.01 -10.72
CA SER A 972 -22.09 9.53 -11.53
C SER A 972 -21.82 10.91 -12.16
N ARG A 973 -20.91 11.72 -11.59
CA ARG A 973 -20.48 13.00 -12.18
C ARG A 973 -19.70 12.81 -13.49
N THR A 974 -18.90 11.74 -13.57
CA THR A 974 -18.19 11.34 -14.80
C THR A 974 -19.15 10.72 -15.79
N VAL A 975 -20.03 9.81 -15.35
CA VAL A 975 -21.05 9.18 -16.20
C VAL A 975 -22.00 10.22 -16.82
N GLN A 976 -22.41 11.24 -16.07
CA GLN A 976 -23.21 12.34 -16.60
C GLN A 976 -22.45 13.08 -17.72
N LYS A 977 -21.22 13.53 -17.47
CA LYS A 977 -20.38 14.17 -18.50
C LYS A 977 -20.13 13.29 -19.72
N MET A 978 -19.96 11.98 -19.54
CA MET A 978 -19.82 11.06 -20.68
C MET A 978 -21.13 10.99 -21.49
N THR A 979 -22.27 11.01 -20.81
CA THR A 979 -23.59 11.07 -21.46
C THR A 979 -23.79 12.39 -22.21
N ASP A 980 -23.34 13.52 -21.64
CA ASP A 980 -23.33 14.84 -22.28
C ASP A 980 -22.44 14.92 -23.55
N ALA A 981 -21.56 13.93 -23.79
CA ALA A 981 -20.78 13.80 -25.02
C ALA A 981 -21.50 13.02 -26.13
N LEU A 982 -22.45 12.15 -25.76
CA LEU A 982 -23.17 11.28 -26.69
C LEU A 982 -24.28 12.06 -27.39
N HIS A 983 -24.23 12.06 -28.71
CA HIS A 983 -25.16 12.74 -29.61
C HIS A 983 -25.56 11.79 -30.74
N GLU A 984 -26.58 12.16 -31.53
CA GLU A 984 -27.22 11.27 -32.51
C GLU A 984 -26.28 10.74 -33.63
N GLU A 985 -25.09 11.35 -33.80
CA GLU A 985 -24.05 10.90 -34.75
C GLU A 985 -22.96 10.01 -34.12
N SER A 986 -23.08 9.64 -32.84
CA SER A 986 -22.08 8.80 -32.16
C SER A 986 -22.14 7.33 -32.62
N VAL A 987 -20.99 6.77 -32.95
CA VAL A 987 -20.83 5.36 -33.39
C VAL A 987 -20.64 4.39 -32.21
N LEU A 988 -20.68 4.90 -30.98
CA LEU A 988 -20.47 4.10 -29.76
C LEU A 988 -21.60 3.08 -29.56
N SER A 989 -21.27 1.81 -29.71
CA SER A 989 -22.20 0.67 -29.59
C SER A 989 -22.09 -0.08 -28.26
N HIS A 990 -20.91 -0.07 -27.65
CA HIS A 990 -20.61 -0.73 -26.39
C HIS A 990 -19.97 0.26 -25.43
N LEU A 991 -20.63 0.54 -24.30
CA LEU A 991 -20.13 1.42 -23.25
C LEU A 991 -20.20 0.69 -21.90
N SER A 992 -19.06 0.19 -21.45
CA SER A 992 -18.93 -0.55 -20.18
C SER A 992 -18.49 0.41 -19.07
N LEU A 993 -19.41 0.69 -18.14
CA LEU A 993 -19.23 1.60 -16.99
C LEU A 993 -19.23 0.85 -15.65
N GLU A 994 -20.10 -0.15 -15.54
CA GLU A 994 -20.20 -1.09 -14.42
C GLU A 994 -20.31 -2.51 -14.99
N GLN A 995 -19.74 -3.50 -14.30
CA GLN A 995 -19.76 -4.89 -14.75
C GLN A 995 -21.20 -5.38 -15.06
N PRO A 996 -21.45 -6.00 -16.23
CA PRO A 996 -22.64 -6.83 -16.41
C PRO A 996 -22.57 -7.96 -15.38
N ASN A 997 -23.46 -7.90 -14.39
CA ASN A 997 -23.43 -8.79 -13.23
C ASN A 997 -23.72 -10.23 -13.68
N PHE A 998 -22.75 -11.13 -13.57
CA PHE A 998 -22.92 -12.57 -13.83
C PHE A 998 -22.66 -13.40 -12.56
#